data_AF-A0A7C3T9Y8-F1
#
_entry.id   AF-A0A7C3T9Y8-F1
#
_cell.length_a   1.000
_cell.length_b   1.000
_cell.length_c   1.000
_cell.angle_alpha   90.00
_cell.angle_beta   90.00
_cell.angle_gamma   90.00
#
_symmetry.space_group_name_H-M   'P 1'
#
loop_
_entity.id
_entity.type
_entity.pdbx_description
1 polymer ?
#
loop_
_entity_poly.entity_id
_entity_poly.type
_entity_poly.pdbx_seq_one_letter_code
_entity_poly.pdbx_strand_id
1 'polypeptide(L)'
;MRCQRGLPIVMLFGICAYGAILRVPEQYSSIQAAIDKAGNGDTVIVAPGRYIEHIDFKGKAIKVSSTDPCDPSVVASTVIQGTGAASASSVVTFANGEGKDSILAGLTITGGSGGLVTASQTEVPYLGPGIVCYEASPTIIYNRIVDNHGPFQIAGERLVYGMGGGIACFGSSAVVAFNIIANNTAAIGGGTIVEGGNPLIYNNLIYANQALYGGGCAQFGGRLISNTIVDNEASDIGLGFEGLGGNLYVVYVVSMGLPTVVKNNIICSARSGSGIISERNLGDWFAYNDIWGNLPSDWLTIDPDSGQIVPGQGMIGRFGNISQDPVLANTGSGLLGLDPSSPCIDAGEPGFVPPFGATDIDGDPRVMGQTVDIGADEFPGCRPVADAGPDQRYFEPKTITLDGSRSVFCDPCSPRLYQWIQIAGPTVALSDPCAACTSFEPPGPGVYRFRLTVSDGTYKGRADEVQVYIGDQPPVAYAGPDRLCEILAQAVLDGTGSWDPDADKLSYRWRQISGPQVQLSGADTATPSFFCVRHGEYVFELVVSDGFMESDPDIVKITSMGLSVTQRSIEPRHVNSGSFFYPDLDGNRVVYAFSLGSGNCFNWDIVCKDLSTGLSQTYKSVGSSLDLDTQPRIHRETIIWAGGAVYGNPWKEYEPINLGIFAARFGSERVYTLCRYTMTESYSHPAIWANKVVWLEHRDLDIPNGRWWSTPYSICGADITDIAHPRYFTIAKDVGYRTPYAIYGFETDFDHVIDIFDDIVVWEANGDIYGADISDINQIRTFPICLDKGRQYDPAIYGRFVVWTDCREDSGDIYIADITDPNAIVISPLVRGPNRQSQPAIDGNVVVYEDQYAIKVIRIVPGYAPVALRMEGQPQGYTPSIWADAIVWQAGIYSPVQGISLRAGISVPNGPVEIVQTAARYMTIQDAVNAAKAGYRISIAPGVYHEDVRLTQQDLILTSVYPSHWDVVQQTVIDGFDAAVQCYSGQTTRTVIEGLTLTGGYNGVKCDGAGPLVTQCLITGNLASGVFLSNRSTAVLDRCYITCNGEAGVELAQLGMPGRGGYVPSYPTIRTCLIAGNRTYGITGHLPAIVNCTIVENGLQGLACQSLNMLNSIVYYNHMGSGLGEGPNTSVNYSDVQGWTGGVGNLDLEPGFVALGRWVRQSDPTQPALPDQADAIWLMGDYRLCTASPCIDAGDPQTIIAPDQTDLAGNGRLVGTRVDMGALEYKP
;
A
#
# COMPACT_ATOMS: atom_id res chain seq x y z
N MET A 1 57.24 21.79 13.51
CA MET A 1 57.23 23.16 12.91
C MET A 1 58.08 23.13 11.65
N ARG A 2 57.71 23.70 10.49
CA ARG A 2 56.46 24.40 10.11
C ARG A 2 56.28 24.33 8.58
N CYS A 3 55.03 24.12 8.12
CA CYS A 3 54.45 24.43 6.79
C CYS A 3 55.12 23.94 5.48
N GLN A 4 54.35 23.23 4.66
CA GLN A 4 54.52 23.17 3.20
C GLN A 4 53.74 24.30 2.50
N ARG A 5 54.27 24.80 1.37
CA ARG A 5 53.59 25.40 0.20
C ARG A 5 54.54 25.17 -0.99
N GLY A 6 54.12 24.95 -2.24
CA GLY A 6 52.77 24.82 -2.79
C GLY A 6 52.75 25.36 -4.24
N LEU A 7 52.75 24.48 -5.24
CA LEU A 7 52.64 24.73 -6.70
C LEU A 7 52.05 23.45 -7.35
N PRO A 8 51.47 23.50 -8.57
CA PRO A 8 50.17 22.86 -8.79
C PRO A 8 50.17 21.69 -9.78
N ILE A 9 49.29 20.72 -9.54
CA ILE A 9 48.85 19.70 -10.50
C ILE A 9 47.31 19.61 -10.45
N VAL A 10 46.71 19.31 -11.60
CA VAL A 10 45.27 19.28 -11.89
C VAL A 10 44.46 18.47 -10.86
N MET A 11 43.36 19.04 -10.37
CA MET A 11 42.30 18.30 -9.67
C MET A 11 41.41 17.57 -10.66
N LEU A 12 41.13 16.29 -10.41
CA LEU A 12 40.01 15.56 -10.98
C LEU A 12 38.97 15.37 -9.87
N PHE A 13 37.76 15.88 -10.07
CA PHE A 13 36.62 15.66 -9.19
C PHE A 13 35.69 14.61 -9.82
N GLY A 14 35.13 13.72 -9.00
CA GLY A 14 33.75 13.27 -9.11
C GLY A 14 33.04 13.81 -7.86
N ILE A 15 32.08 14.74 -7.88
CA ILE A 15 30.97 14.96 -8.82
C ILE A 15 30.06 13.74 -8.85
N CYS A 16 28.94 13.80 -8.14
CA CYS A 16 27.76 13.01 -8.47
C CYS A 16 27.44 13.30 -9.93
N ALA A 17 27.48 12.29 -10.79
CA ALA A 17 27.32 12.48 -12.23
C ALA A 17 25.89 12.96 -12.52
N TYR A 18 25.70 14.28 -12.56
CA TYR A 18 24.68 14.89 -13.39
C TYR A 18 24.80 14.24 -14.76
N GLY A 19 23.71 13.63 -15.24
CA GLY A 19 23.63 13.12 -16.59
C GLY A 19 24.13 14.17 -17.57
N ALA A 20 25.02 13.76 -18.47
CA ALA A 20 25.64 14.67 -19.41
C ALA A 20 24.56 15.36 -20.23
N ILE A 21 24.64 16.69 -20.33
CA ILE A 21 23.73 17.48 -21.17
C ILE A 21 24.30 17.50 -22.59
N LEU A 22 23.83 16.58 -23.42
CA LEU A 22 24.18 16.48 -24.83
C LEU A 22 23.31 17.45 -25.62
N ARG A 23 23.91 18.41 -26.33
CA ARG A 23 23.17 19.48 -27.02
C ARG A 23 23.07 19.25 -28.52
N VAL A 24 21.86 19.33 -29.06
CA VAL A 24 21.55 19.21 -30.49
C VAL A 24 20.99 20.56 -30.97
N PRO A 25 21.52 21.18 -32.05
CA PRO A 25 22.57 20.68 -32.95
C PRO A 25 24.00 21.08 -32.53
N GLU A 26 24.18 21.72 -31.36
CA GLU A 26 25.42 22.40 -30.95
C GLU A 26 26.64 21.46 -30.83
N GLN A 27 26.45 20.26 -30.28
CA GLN A 27 27.50 19.25 -30.06
C GLN A 27 27.36 18.05 -30.99
N TYR A 28 26.12 17.68 -31.33
CA TYR A 28 25.78 16.56 -32.19
C TYR A 28 24.88 17.06 -33.32
N SER A 29 25.21 16.72 -34.57
CA SER A 29 24.47 17.17 -35.76
C SER A 29 23.07 16.58 -35.92
N SER A 30 22.70 15.61 -35.06
CA SER A 30 21.47 14.85 -35.12
C SER A 30 21.12 14.30 -33.72
N ILE A 31 19.82 14.10 -33.47
CA ILE A 31 19.28 13.61 -32.20
C ILE A 31 19.73 12.17 -31.95
N GLN A 32 19.67 11.29 -32.96
CA GLN A 32 20.13 9.90 -32.78
C GLN A 32 21.64 9.82 -32.46
N ALA A 33 22.47 10.71 -32.98
CA ALA A 33 23.90 10.72 -32.67
C ALA A 33 24.18 11.14 -31.22
N ALA A 34 23.32 11.97 -30.63
CA ALA A 34 23.34 12.25 -29.20
C ALA A 34 22.86 11.04 -28.38
N ILE A 35 21.72 10.44 -28.74
CA ILE A 35 21.19 9.23 -28.07
C ILE A 35 22.19 8.07 -28.11
N ASP A 36 22.83 7.82 -29.25
CA ASP A 36 23.86 6.78 -29.40
C ASP A 36 25.04 7.00 -28.44
N LYS A 37 25.42 8.26 -28.21
CA LYS A 37 26.55 8.65 -27.35
C LYS A 37 26.22 8.76 -25.86
N ALA A 38 24.94 8.98 -25.52
CA ALA A 38 24.43 9.07 -24.16
C ALA A 38 24.54 7.76 -23.36
N GLY A 39 24.78 7.84 -22.06
CA GLY A 39 24.62 6.76 -21.08
C GLY A 39 23.38 6.96 -20.21
N ASN A 40 22.99 5.94 -19.43
CA ASN A 40 21.84 6.05 -18.53
C ASN A 40 22.02 7.21 -17.52
N GLY A 41 20.97 8.00 -17.33
CA GLY A 41 20.95 9.24 -16.58
C GLY A 41 21.16 10.51 -17.43
N ASP A 42 21.77 10.40 -18.62
CA ASP A 42 22.06 11.56 -19.49
C ASP A 42 20.79 12.26 -20.00
N THR A 43 20.95 13.55 -20.35
CA THR A 43 19.88 14.36 -20.95
C THR A 43 20.29 14.90 -22.32
N VAL A 44 19.58 14.50 -23.37
CA VAL A 44 19.69 15.09 -24.70
C VAL A 44 18.78 16.32 -24.76
N ILE A 45 19.37 17.51 -24.85
CA ILE A 45 18.65 18.78 -25.03
C ILE A 45 18.66 19.16 -26.51
N VAL A 46 17.48 19.21 -27.10
CA VAL A 46 17.23 19.58 -28.50
C VAL A 46 16.79 21.04 -28.56
N ALA A 47 17.52 21.87 -29.31
CA ALA A 47 17.15 23.26 -29.55
C ALA A 47 16.07 23.38 -30.65
N PRO A 48 15.24 24.44 -30.64
CA PRO A 48 14.31 24.76 -31.72
C PRO A 48 14.92 24.63 -33.11
N GLY A 49 14.24 23.87 -33.98
CA GLY A 49 14.77 23.37 -35.23
C GLY A 49 13.91 22.24 -35.79
N ARG A 50 14.18 21.84 -37.04
CA ARG A 50 13.44 20.77 -37.74
C ARG A 50 14.42 19.65 -38.12
N TYR A 51 14.32 18.53 -37.43
CA TYR A 51 15.22 17.38 -37.51
C TYR A 51 14.53 16.28 -38.30
N ILE A 52 15.04 15.94 -39.49
CA ILE A 52 14.48 14.88 -40.34
C ILE A 52 15.16 13.57 -39.97
N GLU A 53 14.61 12.89 -38.96
CA GLU A 53 15.20 11.75 -38.27
C GLU A 53 14.12 10.76 -37.83
N HIS A 54 14.54 9.52 -37.59
CA HIS A 54 13.80 8.53 -36.81
C HIS A 54 14.72 8.14 -35.65
N ILE A 55 14.21 8.16 -34.41
CA ILE A 55 15.01 7.93 -33.21
C ILE A 55 14.59 6.68 -32.42
N ASP A 56 15.56 6.07 -31.76
CA ASP A 56 15.47 4.81 -31.02
C ASP A 56 16.29 4.95 -29.72
N PHE A 57 15.63 4.74 -28.57
CA PHE A 57 16.21 4.89 -27.24
C PHE A 57 17.16 3.73 -26.84
N LYS A 58 17.14 2.58 -27.54
CA LYS A 58 18.11 1.48 -27.38
C LYS A 58 18.27 0.97 -25.95
N GLY A 59 17.17 0.89 -25.20
CA GLY A 59 17.14 0.38 -23.82
C GLY A 59 17.67 1.37 -22.78
N LYS A 60 17.91 2.64 -23.17
CA LYS A 60 18.57 3.63 -22.31
C LYS A 60 17.58 4.42 -21.48
N ALA A 61 17.81 4.45 -20.17
CA ALA A 61 17.14 5.35 -19.23
C ALA A 61 17.72 6.76 -19.36
N ILE A 62 17.29 7.51 -20.37
CA ILE A 62 17.74 8.88 -20.67
C ILE A 62 16.55 9.82 -20.86
N LYS A 63 16.76 11.13 -20.65
CA LYS A 63 15.78 12.16 -21.01
C LYS A 63 16.13 12.79 -22.35
N VAL A 64 15.26 12.66 -23.35
CA VAL A 64 15.31 13.44 -24.60
C VAL A 64 14.27 14.55 -24.48
N SER A 65 14.71 15.81 -24.53
CA SER A 65 13.88 16.96 -24.20
C SER A 65 14.18 18.14 -25.12
N SER A 66 13.19 18.99 -25.40
CA SER A 66 13.46 20.33 -25.90
C SER A 66 14.15 21.21 -24.83
N THR A 67 14.60 22.41 -25.22
CA THR A 67 15.25 23.36 -24.30
C THR A 67 14.35 23.88 -23.18
N ASP A 68 13.04 23.92 -23.42
CA ASP A 68 12.01 24.19 -22.43
C ASP A 68 10.76 23.39 -22.83
N PRO A 69 10.44 22.28 -22.13
CA PRO A 69 9.30 21.45 -22.48
C PRO A 69 7.96 22.04 -22.06
N CYS A 70 7.95 23.11 -21.24
CA CYS A 70 6.73 23.74 -20.73
C CYS A 70 6.33 24.99 -21.51
N ASP A 71 7.17 25.51 -22.42
CA ASP A 71 6.82 26.60 -23.35
C ASP A 71 6.23 26.01 -24.66
N PRO A 72 4.92 26.17 -24.95
CA PRO A 72 4.31 25.59 -26.14
C PRO A 72 4.90 26.10 -27.46
N SER A 73 5.54 27.27 -27.47
CA SER A 73 6.23 27.83 -28.63
C SER A 73 7.59 27.16 -28.87
N VAL A 74 8.30 26.76 -27.80
CA VAL A 74 9.52 25.93 -27.88
C VAL A 74 9.16 24.51 -28.31
N VAL A 75 8.10 23.92 -27.75
CA VAL A 75 7.59 22.60 -28.19
C VAL A 75 7.22 22.62 -29.67
N ALA A 76 6.41 23.59 -30.11
CA ALA A 76 5.95 23.70 -31.50
C ALA A 76 7.07 24.02 -32.51
N SER A 77 8.20 24.59 -32.06
CA SER A 77 9.36 24.89 -32.90
C SER A 77 10.49 23.87 -32.82
N THR A 78 10.40 22.87 -31.93
CA THR A 78 11.38 21.76 -31.80
C THR A 78 10.79 20.48 -32.40
N VAL A 79 10.97 20.31 -33.71
CA VAL A 79 10.25 19.32 -34.53
C VAL A 79 11.15 18.16 -34.93
N ILE A 80 10.81 16.94 -34.50
CA ILE A 80 11.29 15.69 -35.09
C ILE A 80 10.32 15.26 -36.19
N GLN A 81 10.83 15.11 -37.41
CA GLN A 81 10.05 14.74 -38.58
C GLN A 81 10.50 13.39 -39.16
N GLY A 82 9.58 12.44 -39.23
CA GLY A 82 9.72 11.22 -40.01
C GLY A 82 9.75 11.46 -41.51
N THR A 83 10.35 10.54 -42.25
CA THR A 83 10.57 10.66 -43.70
C THR A 83 9.32 10.47 -44.57
N GLY A 84 8.17 10.07 -43.98
CA GLY A 84 6.91 9.82 -44.69
C GLY A 84 6.94 8.66 -45.70
N ALA A 85 8.02 7.87 -45.74
CA ALA A 85 8.16 6.74 -46.66
C ALA A 85 7.58 5.46 -46.03
N ALA A 86 6.72 4.74 -46.75
CA ALA A 86 6.04 3.52 -46.27
C ALA A 86 6.95 2.30 -45.98
N SER A 87 8.27 2.50 -45.91
CA SER A 87 9.28 1.54 -45.46
C SER A 87 10.16 2.09 -44.33
N ALA A 88 9.83 3.25 -43.77
CA ALA A 88 10.51 3.88 -42.65
C ALA A 88 9.71 3.69 -41.36
N SER A 89 10.43 3.56 -40.24
CA SER A 89 9.90 3.25 -38.92
C SER A 89 9.02 4.36 -38.33
N SER A 90 8.53 4.12 -37.11
CA SER A 90 8.09 5.17 -36.18
C SER A 90 9.08 6.34 -36.11
N VAL A 91 8.61 7.55 -35.83
CA VAL A 91 9.49 8.72 -35.60
C VAL A 91 10.28 8.56 -34.29
N VAL A 92 9.64 7.99 -33.26
CA VAL A 92 10.27 7.63 -31.98
C VAL A 92 9.98 6.17 -31.63
N THR A 93 11.01 5.45 -31.17
CA THR A 93 10.96 4.02 -30.87
C THR A 93 11.44 3.73 -29.44
N PHE A 94 10.62 3.00 -28.69
CA PHE A 94 10.98 2.29 -27.46
C PHE A 94 10.61 0.81 -27.69
N ALA A 95 11.60 -0.08 -27.72
CA ALA A 95 11.43 -1.47 -28.14
C ALA A 95 12.48 -2.44 -27.55
N ASN A 96 13.20 -2.01 -26.51
CA ASN A 96 14.36 -2.71 -25.93
C ASN A 96 14.29 -2.77 -24.39
N GLY A 97 13.08 -2.78 -23.82
CA GLY A 97 12.86 -2.79 -22.37
C GLY A 97 13.07 -1.45 -21.67
N GLU A 98 12.91 -0.33 -22.37
CA GLU A 98 13.01 1.02 -21.79
C GLU A 98 11.99 1.21 -20.63
N GLY A 99 12.49 1.48 -19.42
CA GLY A 99 11.65 1.76 -18.25
C GLY A 99 11.22 3.23 -18.14
N LYS A 100 10.43 3.55 -17.11
CA LYS A 100 9.83 4.89 -16.86
C LYS A 100 10.82 6.05 -16.87
N ASP A 101 12.08 5.81 -16.53
CA ASP A 101 13.15 6.81 -16.47
C ASP A 101 13.75 7.12 -17.86
N SER A 102 13.24 6.46 -18.90
CA SER A 102 13.41 6.83 -20.31
C SER A 102 12.31 7.84 -20.66
N ILE A 103 12.67 9.12 -20.75
CA ILE A 103 11.74 10.25 -20.79
C ILE A 103 11.81 10.97 -22.15
N LEU A 104 10.66 11.19 -22.78
CA LEU A 104 10.50 12.03 -23.97
C LEU A 104 9.67 13.27 -23.63
N ALA A 105 10.28 14.46 -23.69
CA ALA A 105 9.69 15.69 -23.15
C ALA A 105 9.64 16.86 -24.14
N GLY A 106 8.47 17.45 -24.37
CA GLY A 106 8.37 18.79 -24.96
C GLY A 106 8.73 18.90 -26.43
N LEU A 107 8.48 17.87 -27.25
CA LEU A 107 8.88 17.82 -28.66
C LEU A 107 7.66 17.73 -29.60
N THR A 108 7.77 18.30 -30.79
CA THR A 108 6.79 18.07 -31.88
C THR A 108 7.23 16.86 -32.72
N ILE A 109 6.33 15.92 -32.98
CA ILE A 109 6.62 14.60 -33.59
C ILE A 109 5.64 14.39 -34.75
N THR A 110 6.14 14.33 -35.98
CA THR A 110 5.31 14.46 -37.20
C THR A 110 5.85 13.70 -38.41
N GLY A 111 4.99 13.40 -39.40
CA GLY A 111 5.40 12.80 -40.68
C GLY A 111 5.82 11.32 -40.60
N GLY A 112 5.45 10.63 -39.52
CA GLY A 112 5.69 9.20 -39.32
C GLY A 112 4.80 8.29 -40.15
N SER A 113 5.29 7.07 -40.40
CA SER A 113 4.64 6.01 -41.21
C SER A 113 4.50 4.65 -40.51
N GLY A 114 5.28 4.40 -39.46
CA GLY A 114 5.15 3.25 -38.55
C GLY A 114 6.16 2.14 -38.79
N GLY A 115 6.52 1.42 -37.73
CA GLY A 115 7.40 0.26 -37.80
C GLY A 115 6.67 -0.97 -38.35
N LEU A 116 7.18 -1.55 -39.45
CA LEU A 116 6.72 -2.83 -39.97
C LEU A 116 7.04 -3.96 -38.98
N VAL A 117 6.03 -4.73 -38.58
CA VAL A 117 6.18 -5.93 -37.72
C VAL A 117 6.13 -7.20 -38.58
N THR A 118 6.15 -8.38 -37.96
CA THR A 118 6.05 -9.71 -38.59
C THR A 118 4.83 -9.83 -39.50
N ALA A 119 5.04 -9.66 -40.81
CA ALA A 119 3.97 -9.72 -41.81
C ALA A 119 3.58 -11.17 -42.18
N SER A 120 2.28 -11.48 -42.15
CA SER A 120 1.72 -12.79 -42.51
C SER A 120 1.56 -12.93 -44.04
N GLN A 121 1.09 -14.08 -44.53
CA GLN A 121 0.79 -14.22 -45.97
C GLN A 121 -0.35 -13.32 -46.44
N THR A 122 -1.24 -12.89 -45.53
CA THR A 122 -2.44 -12.09 -45.79
C THR A 122 -2.35 -10.65 -45.27
N GLU A 123 -1.49 -10.37 -44.30
CA GLU A 123 -1.47 -9.10 -43.55
C GLU A 123 -0.07 -8.51 -43.39
N VAL A 124 -0.02 -7.18 -43.28
CA VAL A 124 1.20 -6.40 -43.13
C VAL A 124 0.95 -5.27 -42.11
N PRO A 125 1.12 -5.53 -40.80
CA PRO A 125 0.89 -4.55 -39.73
C PRO A 125 2.05 -3.56 -39.58
N TYR A 126 1.70 -2.31 -39.32
CA TYR A 126 2.61 -1.19 -39.02
C TYR A 126 2.23 -0.57 -37.66
N LEU A 127 3.18 -0.44 -36.72
CA LEU A 127 2.91 0.13 -35.39
C LEU A 127 3.44 1.56 -35.24
N GLY A 128 2.68 2.38 -34.50
CA GLY A 128 3.11 3.65 -33.93
C GLY A 128 3.76 4.62 -34.91
N PRO A 129 3.04 5.14 -35.94
CA PRO A 129 3.61 6.09 -36.89
C PRO A 129 4.36 7.25 -36.25
N GLY A 130 3.76 7.94 -35.28
CA GLY A 130 4.48 8.88 -34.41
C GLY A 130 5.45 8.17 -33.47
N ILE A 131 4.91 7.49 -32.45
CA ILE A 131 5.67 6.81 -31.38
C ILE A 131 5.23 5.34 -31.26
N VAL A 132 6.19 4.43 -31.09
CA VAL A 132 5.92 3.05 -30.64
C VAL A 132 6.60 2.74 -29.30
N CYS A 133 5.85 2.07 -28.42
CA CYS A 133 6.28 1.53 -27.14
C CYS A 133 5.95 0.03 -27.12
N TYR A 134 6.93 -0.81 -27.46
CA TYR A 134 6.76 -2.26 -27.57
C TYR A 134 7.56 -2.97 -26.47
N GLU A 135 6.87 -3.68 -25.56
CA GLU A 135 7.46 -4.35 -24.38
C GLU A 135 8.35 -3.40 -23.52
N ALA A 136 8.04 -2.10 -23.59
CA ALA A 136 8.75 -0.99 -22.97
C ALA A 136 7.74 -0.05 -22.29
N SER A 137 8.11 0.55 -21.17
CA SER A 137 7.24 1.39 -20.32
C SER A 137 7.86 2.78 -20.06
N PRO A 138 8.13 3.60 -21.09
CA PRO A 138 8.71 4.94 -20.96
C PRO A 138 7.74 5.99 -20.40
N THR A 139 8.25 7.20 -20.15
CA THR A 139 7.45 8.40 -19.82
C THR A 139 7.45 9.37 -20.99
N ILE A 140 6.26 9.67 -21.53
CA ILE A 140 6.06 10.55 -22.71
C ILE A 140 5.22 11.75 -22.26
N ILE A 141 5.83 12.94 -22.21
CA ILE A 141 5.23 14.14 -21.61
C ILE A 141 5.39 15.43 -22.41
N TYR A 142 4.38 16.31 -22.38
CA TYR A 142 4.42 17.66 -23.00
C TYR A 142 4.68 17.70 -24.52
N ASN A 143 4.49 16.59 -25.24
CA ASN A 143 4.78 16.51 -26.68
C ASN A 143 3.58 16.93 -27.56
N ARG A 144 3.85 17.40 -28.78
CA ARG A 144 2.84 17.60 -29.84
C ARG A 144 3.02 16.53 -30.92
N ILE A 145 2.23 15.47 -30.84
CA ILE A 145 2.30 14.31 -31.74
C ILE A 145 1.24 14.51 -32.82
N VAL A 146 1.65 15.01 -33.99
CA VAL A 146 0.73 15.55 -35.00
C VAL A 146 1.09 15.20 -36.44
N ASP A 147 0.07 15.02 -37.28
CA ASP A 147 0.21 14.73 -38.71
C ASP A 147 1.08 13.48 -39.00
N ASN A 148 0.85 12.38 -38.26
CA ASN A 148 1.47 11.07 -38.49
C ASN A 148 0.45 10.11 -39.13
N HIS A 149 0.90 9.34 -40.14
CA HIS A 149 -0.02 8.63 -41.05
C HIS A 149 0.39 7.17 -41.24
N GLY A 150 -0.27 6.27 -40.51
CA GLY A 150 -0.18 4.82 -40.73
C GLY A 150 -0.87 4.41 -42.04
N PRO A 151 -0.33 3.44 -42.79
CA PRO A 151 -0.94 2.99 -44.04
C PRO A 151 -2.26 2.27 -43.81
N PHE A 152 -3.20 2.36 -44.75
CA PHE A 152 -4.32 1.41 -44.86
C PHE A 152 -4.68 1.18 -46.33
N GLN A 153 -4.37 0.00 -46.86
CA GLN A 153 -4.60 -0.33 -48.28
C GLN A 153 -4.52 -1.84 -48.55
N ILE A 154 -5.14 -2.29 -49.65
CA ILE A 154 -4.96 -3.64 -50.17
C ILE A 154 -3.82 -3.64 -51.20
N ALA A 155 -2.72 -4.32 -50.89
CA ALA A 155 -1.53 -4.44 -51.72
C ALA A 155 -1.48 -5.84 -52.37
N GLY A 156 -2.20 -6.00 -53.49
CA GLY A 156 -2.37 -7.30 -54.15
C GLY A 156 -3.38 -8.16 -53.41
N GLU A 157 -2.94 -9.29 -52.84
CA GLU A 157 -3.76 -10.17 -51.99
C GLU A 157 -3.59 -9.89 -50.48
N ARG A 158 -2.84 -8.85 -50.11
CA ARG A 158 -2.47 -8.55 -48.71
C ARG A 158 -3.09 -7.25 -48.20
N LEU A 159 -3.63 -7.27 -46.99
CA LEU A 159 -4.05 -6.07 -46.26
C LEU A 159 -2.84 -5.43 -45.57
N VAL A 160 -2.58 -4.16 -45.86
CA VAL A 160 -1.56 -3.35 -45.18
C VAL A 160 -2.29 -2.39 -44.26
N TYR A 161 -1.96 -2.35 -42.97
CA TYR A 161 -2.67 -1.52 -41.99
C TYR A 161 -1.77 -0.98 -40.87
N GLY A 162 -2.05 0.22 -40.40
CA GLY A 162 -1.37 0.91 -39.30
C GLY A 162 -2.16 0.90 -37.99
N MET A 163 -1.48 0.87 -36.85
CA MET A 163 -2.09 0.91 -35.51
C MET A 163 -1.40 1.99 -34.65
N GLY A 164 -2.17 2.79 -33.91
CA GLY A 164 -1.65 3.81 -33.00
C GLY A 164 -1.03 5.02 -33.72
N GLY A 165 -1.79 5.71 -34.55
CA GLY A 165 -1.32 6.76 -35.47
C GLY A 165 -0.39 7.77 -34.80
N GLY A 166 -0.81 8.31 -33.65
CA GLY A 166 0.06 9.08 -32.76
C GLY A 166 0.97 8.18 -31.91
N ILE A 167 0.40 7.31 -31.08
CA ILE A 167 1.14 6.42 -30.16
C ILE A 167 0.59 4.98 -30.21
N ALA A 168 1.49 3.99 -30.27
CA ALA A 168 1.17 2.58 -30.08
C ALA A 168 1.85 2.00 -28.83
N CYS A 169 1.06 1.54 -27.86
CA CYS A 169 1.54 0.88 -26.62
C CYS A 169 1.20 -0.61 -26.66
N PHE A 170 2.20 -1.48 -26.80
CA PHE A 170 2.07 -2.93 -26.91
C PHE A 170 2.86 -3.62 -25.80
N GLY A 171 2.21 -4.46 -24.99
CA GLY A 171 2.85 -5.11 -23.82
C GLY A 171 3.44 -4.08 -22.84
N SER A 172 2.84 -2.90 -22.73
CA SER A 172 3.47 -1.69 -22.21
C SER A 172 2.72 -1.12 -21.01
N SER A 173 3.45 -0.62 -20.02
CA SER A 173 2.91 0.17 -18.90
C SER A 173 3.45 1.60 -18.92
N ALA A 174 3.58 2.17 -20.13
CA ALA A 174 4.05 3.54 -20.34
C ALA A 174 3.16 4.60 -19.64
N VAL A 175 3.77 5.73 -19.27
CA VAL A 175 3.06 6.92 -18.79
C VAL A 175 3.01 7.94 -19.93
N VAL A 176 1.82 8.20 -20.45
CA VAL A 176 1.55 9.16 -21.53
C VAL A 176 0.73 10.30 -20.95
N ALA A 177 1.35 11.45 -20.69
CA ALA A 177 0.66 12.55 -20.03
C ALA A 177 1.00 13.96 -20.52
N PHE A 178 0.09 14.91 -20.41
CA PHE A 178 0.30 16.31 -20.83
C PHE A 178 0.61 16.49 -22.32
N ASN A 179 0.28 15.52 -23.18
CA ASN A 179 0.56 15.59 -24.62
C ASN A 179 -0.65 16.11 -25.41
N ILE A 180 -0.36 16.68 -26.58
CA ILE A 180 -1.35 17.00 -27.62
C ILE A 180 -1.17 15.97 -28.74
N ILE A 181 -2.21 15.18 -29.03
CA ILE A 181 -2.21 14.11 -30.01
C ILE A 181 -3.30 14.43 -31.04
N ALA A 182 -2.93 14.95 -32.22
CA ALA A 182 -3.91 15.48 -33.17
C ALA A 182 -3.59 15.24 -34.66
N ASN A 183 -4.63 15.20 -35.50
CA ASN A 183 -4.53 14.97 -36.96
C ASN A 183 -3.83 13.65 -37.38
N ASN A 184 -3.62 12.70 -36.47
CA ASN A 184 -2.97 11.44 -36.80
C ASN A 184 -3.97 10.45 -37.40
N THR A 185 -3.50 9.58 -38.29
CA THR A 185 -4.38 8.62 -39.00
C THR A 185 -3.84 7.18 -38.91
N ALA A 186 -4.72 6.22 -38.64
CA ALA A 186 -4.39 4.79 -38.59
C ALA A 186 -5.56 3.92 -39.11
N ALA A 187 -5.44 2.60 -39.01
CA ALA A 187 -6.58 1.70 -39.11
C ALA A 187 -7.24 1.46 -37.73
N ILE A 188 -6.42 1.33 -36.68
CA ILE A 188 -6.88 1.13 -35.30
C ILE A 188 -6.14 2.13 -34.38
N GLY A 189 -6.86 2.90 -33.57
CA GLY A 189 -6.27 3.90 -32.68
C GLY A 189 -5.62 5.05 -33.45
N GLY A 190 -6.41 6.00 -33.96
CA GLY A 190 -5.89 7.12 -34.76
C GLY A 190 -4.95 8.01 -33.93
N GLY A 191 -5.39 8.42 -32.74
CA GLY A 191 -4.54 9.05 -31.74
C GLY A 191 -3.68 8.02 -30.98
N THR A 192 -4.31 7.09 -30.25
CA THR A 192 -3.60 6.06 -29.46
C THR A 192 -4.20 4.66 -29.58
N ILE A 193 -3.36 3.61 -29.43
CA ILE A 193 -3.78 2.22 -29.19
C ILE A 193 -3.04 1.64 -27.98
N VAL A 194 -3.75 0.84 -27.19
CA VAL A 194 -3.20 0.03 -26.08
C VAL A 194 -3.54 -1.44 -26.32
N GLU A 195 -2.53 -2.31 -26.42
CA GLU A 195 -2.69 -3.77 -26.57
C GLU A 195 -1.75 -4.52 -25.61
N GLY A 196 -2.27 -4.94 -24.45
CA GLY A 196 -1.50 -5.60 -23.39
C GLY A 196 -0.60 -4.66 -22.58
N GLY A 197 -0.35 -5.04 -21.33
CA GLY A 197 0.22 -4.13 -20.32
C GLY A 197 -0.84 -3.20 -19.72
N ASN A 198 -0.41 -2.27 -18.86
CA ASN A 198 -1.32 -1.36 -18.14
C ASN A 198 -0.81 0.09 -18.17
N PRO A 199 -0.83 0.75 -19.36
CA PRO A 199 -0.33 2.10 -19.49
C PRO A 199 -1.30 3.12 -18.88
N LEU A 200 -0.75 4.24 -18.43
CA LEU A 200 -1.50 5.38 -17.90
C LEU A 200 -1.51 6.50 -18.93
N ILE A 201 -2.67 6.73 -19.55
CA ILE A 201 -2.93 7.83 -20.48
C ILE A 201 -3.71 8.91 -19.69
N TYR A 202 -3.03 9.99 -19.34
CA TYR A 202 -3.49 10.96 -18.33
C TYR A 202 -3.29 12.44 -18.73
N ASN A 203 -4.28 13.32 -18.57
CA ASN A 203 -4.16 14.75 -18.92
C ASN A 203 -3.65 15.00 -20.36
N ASN A 204 -4.20 14.35 -21.39
CA ASN A 204 -3.86 14.62 -22.80
C ASN A 204 -5.02 15.29 -23.55
N LEU A 205 -4.71 16.14 -24.54
CA LEU A 205 -5.66 16.57 -25.58
C LEU A 205 -5.55 15.62 -26.78
N ILE A 206 -6.65 14.96 -27.16
CA ILE A 206 -6.68 13.98 -28.25
C ILE A 206 -7.78 14.35 -29.25
N TYR A 207 -7.42 15.00 -30.36
CA TYR A 207 -8.43 15.59 -31.26
C TYR A 207 -8.15 15.49 -32.77
N ALA A 208 -9.22 15.48 -33.57
CA ALA A 208 -9.16 15.42 -35.04
C ALA A 208 -8.32 14.25 -35.62
N ASN A 209 -8.13 13.17 -34.85
CA ASN A 209 -7.48 11.94 -35.32
C ASN A 209 -8.50 11.03 -36.03
N GLN A 210 -8.02 10.16 -36.92
CA GLN A 210 -8.86 9.35 -37.81
C GLN A 210 -8.47 7.87 -37.78
N ALA A 211 -9.46 6.97 -37.73
CA ALA A 211 -9.24 5.53 -37.85
C ALA A 211 -10.39 4.82 -38.57
N LEU A 212 -10.30 3.48 -38.67
CA LEU A 212 -11.47 2.61 -38.87
C LEU A 212 -12.03 2.15 -37.53
N TYR A 213 -11.17 1.88 -36.53
CA TYR A 213 -11.54 1.54 -35.16
C TYR A 213 -10.84 2.46 -34.15
N GLY A 214 -11.58 3.19 -33.32
CA GLY A 214 -10.99 4.08 -32.30
C GLY A 214 -10.27 5.28 -32.92
N GLY A 215 -11.02 6.24 -33.50
CA GLY A 215 -10.45 7.42 -34.14
C GLY A 215 -9.54 8.22 -33.21
N GLY A 216 -10.02 8.53 -32.00
CA GLY A 216 -9.19 9.05 -30.91
C GLY A 216 -8.33 7.95 -30.27
N CYS A 217 -8.97 6.99 -29.61
CA CYS A 217 -8.32 5.92 -28.85
C CYS A 217 -8.93 4.54 -29.11
N ALA A 218 -8.10 3.50 -29.12
CA ALA A 218 -8.52 2.09 -29.09
C ALA A 218 -7.89 1.38 -27.89
N GLN A 219 -8.73 0.86 -26.97
CA GLN A 219 -8.31 0.31 -25.68
C GLN A 219 -8.59 -1.20 -25.60
N PHE A 220 -7.53 -1.98 -25.41
CA PHE A 220 -7.56 -3.43 -25.12
C PHE A 220 -6.95 -3.70 -23.73
N GLY A 221 -7.15 -2.78 -22.79
CA GLY A 221 -6.50 -2.71 -21.47
C GLY A 221 -6.19 -1.25 -21.07
N GLY A 222 -5.48 -1.06 -19.96
CA GLY A 222 -4.93 0.24 -19.56
C GLY A 222 -5.89 1.21 -18.84
N ARG A 223 -5.36 2.41 -18.54
CA ARG A 223 -6.04 3.46 -17.77
C ARG A 223 -6.09 4.76 -18.56
N LEU A 224 -7.28 5.21 -18.92
CA LEU A 224 -7.56 6.46 -19.63
C LEU A 224 -8.24 7.43 -18.64
N ILE A 225 -7.49 8.36 -18.06
CA ILE A 225 -7.94 9.19 -16.94
C ILE A 225 -7.75 10.68 -17.23
N SER A 226 -8.76 11.53 -17.01
CA SER A 226 -8.64 12.99 -17.14
C SER A 226 -8.12 13.47 -18.51
N ASN A 227 -8.59 12.91 -19.63
CA ASN A 227 -8.23 13.36 -20.98
C ASN A 227 -9.39 14.13 -21.64
N THR A 228 -9.08 15.02 -22.59
CA THR A 228 -10.08 15.69 -23.43
C THR A 228 -9.99 15.12 -24.84
N ILE A 229 -10.98 14.32 -25.23
CA ILE A 229 -11.04 13.56 -26.47
C ILE A 229 -12.18 14.10 -27.34
N VAL A 230 -11.86 14.79 -28.43
CA VAL A 230 -12.85 15.58 -29.18
C VAL A 230 -12.66 15.58 -30.69
N ASP A 231 -13.76 15.57 -31.44
CA ASP A 231 -13.77 15.74 -32.91
C ASP A 231 -12.97 14.67 -33.69
N ASN A 232 -12.72 13.50 -33.10
CA ASN A 232 -12.06 12.38 -33.78
C ASN A 232 -13.09 11.57 -34.60
N GLU A 233 -12.61 10.82 -35.60
CA GLU A 233 -13.46 10.18 -36.61
C GLU A 233 -13.12 8.70 -36.84
N ALA A 234 -14.15 7.86 -36.91
CA ALA A 234 -14.04 6.48 -37.37
C ALA A 234 -14.82 6.32 -38.68
N SER A 235 -14.08 6.36 -39.80
CA SER A 235 -14.60 6.65 -41.13
C SER A 235 -14.17 5.61 -42.17
N ASP A 236 -14.99 5.36 -43.20
CA ASP A 236 -14.57 4.56 -44.35
C ASP A 236 -13.42 5.25 -45.11
N ILE A 237 -12.22 4.72 -44.92
CA ILE A 237 -10.98 5.12 -45.58
C ILE A 237 -10.82 4.53 -47.00
N GLY A 238 -11.95 4.18 -47.63
CA GLY A 238 -12.06 3.91 -49.07
C GLY A 238 -12.25 2.45 -49.46
N LEU A 239 -12.64 1.57 -48.53
CA LEU A 239 -12.80 0.13 -48.74
C LEU A 239 -14.23 -0.39 -48.49
N GLY A 240 -15.16 0.44 -48.02
CA GLY A 240 -16.56 0.07 -47.81
C GLY A 240 -16.87 -0.56 -46.44
N PHE A 241 -16.05 -0.29 -45.42
CA PHE A 241 -16.29 -0.72 -44.04
C PHE A 241 -16.87 0.43 -43.20
N GLU A 242 -17.86 0.14 -42.35
CA GLU A 242 -18.36 1.09 -41.36
C GLU A 242 -17.38 1.17 -40.18
N GLY A 243 -16.92 2.38 -39.84
CA GLY A 243 -15.97 2.60 -38.74
C GLY A 243 -16.63 2.70 -37.37
N LEU A 244 -15.94 2.23 -36.34
CA LEU A 244 -16.46 2.07 -34.97
C LEU A 244 -15.60 2.80 -33.92
N GLY A 245 -16.24 3.50 -33.00
CA GLY A 245 -15.58 4.29 -31.95
C GLY A 245 -14.87 5.50 -32.53
N GLY A 246 -15.60 6.56 -32.86
CA GLY A 246 -15.05 7.82 -33.37
C GLY A 246 -14.06 8.45 -32.40
N ASN A 247 -14.47 8.66 -31.15
CA ASN A 247 -13.54 9.06 -30.08
C ASN A 247 -12.89 7.84 -29.40
N LEU A 248 -13.66 6.80 -29.04
CA LEU A 248 -13.17 5.68 -28.24
C LEU A 248 -13.76 4.32 -28.68
N TYR A 249 -12.88 3.33 -28.88
CA TYR A 249 -13.23 1.92 -29.06
C TYR A 249 -12.68 1.09 -27.89
N VAL A 250 -13.51 0.25 -27.26
CA VAL A 250 -13.14 -0.54 -26.05
C VAL A 250 -13.43 -2.04 -26.24
N VAL A 251 -12.37 -2.83 -26.22
CA VAL A 251 -12.36 -4.29 -26.41
C VAL A 251 -12.24 -5.00 -25.07
N TYR A 252 -12.90 -6.16 -24.89
CA TYR A 252 -12.75 -6.96 -23.67
C TYR A 252 -12.22 -8.37 -23.94
N VAL A 253 -10.89 -8.50 -23.87
CA VAL A 253 -10.20 -9.78 -24.07
C VAL A 253 -10.06 -10.53 -22.74
N VAL A 254 -10.95 -11.50 -22.49
CA VAL A 254 -10.97 -12.35 -21.27
C VAL A 254 -9.58 -12.94 -20.95
N SER A 255 -8.81 -13.32 -21.97
CA SER A 255 -7.49 -13.95 -21.82
C SER A 255 -6.34 -12.98 -21.55
N MET A 256 -6.55 -11.67 -21.55
CA MET A 256 -5.52 -10.66 -21.21
C MET A 256 -5.57 -10.23 -19.74
N GLY A 257 -6.64 -10.54 -19.00
CA GLY A 257 -6.69 -10.44 -17.53
C GLY A 257 -6.69 -9.04 -16.91
N LEU A 258 -6.49 -7.98 -17.70
CA LEU A 258 -6.38 -6.59 -17.22
C LEU A 258 -7.67 -5.79 -17.51
N PRO A 259 -8.25 -5.07 -16.53
CA PRO A 259 -9.40 -4.21 -16.76
C PRO A 259 -9.00 -2.95 -17.53
N THR A 260 -9.86 -2.48 -18.43
CA THR A 260 -9.76 -1.11 -18.99
C THR A 260 -10.49 -0.16 -18.04
N VAL A 261 -9.83 0.90 -17.59
CA VAL A 261 -10.40 1.94 -16.71
C VAL A 261 -10.51 3.25 -17.48
N VAL A 262 -11.69 3.88 -17.46
CA VAL A 262 -11.97 5.14 -18.16
C VAL A 262 -12.67 6.11 -17.20
N LYS A 263 -11.95 7.12 -16.71
CA LYS A 263 -12.51 8.09 -15.73
C LYS A 263 -12.15 9.55 -15.98
N ASN A 264 -13.01 10.47 -15.54
CA ASN A 264 -12.77 11.92 -15.62
C ASN A 264 -12.52 12.47 -17.04
N ASN A 265 -12.87 11.76 -18.12
CA ASN A 265 -12.59 12.22 -19.50
C ASN A 265 -13.76 13.00 -20.10
N ILE A 266 -13.47 13.99 -20.95
CA ILE A 266 -14.44 14.55 -21.90
C ILE A 266 -14.33 13.76 -23.21
N ILE A 267 -15.46 13.29 -23.75
CA ILE A 267 -15.53 12.44 -24.95
C ILE A 267 -16.65 12.97 -25.88
N CYS A 268 -16.36 13.94 -26.73
CA CYS A 268 -17.39 14.72 -27.43
C CYS A 268 -17.18 14.96 -28.94
N SER A 269 -18.25 15.34 -29.62
CA SER A 269 -18.25 15.82 -31.02
C SER A 269 -17.70 14.87 -32.09
N ALA A 270 -17.57 13.56 -31.85
CA ALA A 270 -17.11 12.64 -32.91
C ALA A 270 -18.08 12.66 -34.11
N ARG A 271 -17.57 12.96 -35.31
CA ARG A 271 -18.41 13.13 -36.52
C ARG A 271 -18.84 11.82 -37.17
N SER A 272 -18.21 10.70 -36.81
CA SER A 272 -18.50 9.37 -37.35
C SER A 272 -18.12 8.26 -36.35
N GLY A 273 -18.85 7.14 -36.39
CA GLY A 273 -18.56 5.93 -35.60
C GLY A 273 -18.90 5.99 -34.10
N SER A 274 -19.70 6.95 -33.65
CA SER A 274 -20.13 7.19 -32.25
C SER A 274 -19.02 7.67 -31.31
N GLY A 275 -19.43 8.23 -30.16
CA GLY A 275 -18.48 8.69 -29.13
C GLY A 275 -17.70 7.50 -28.56
N ILE A 276 -18.44 6.53 -28.02
CA ILE A 276 -17.90 5.30 -27.46
C ILE A 276 -18.57 4.09 -28.10
N ILE A 277 -17.78 3.08 -28.46
CA ILE A 277 -18.26 1.72 -28.73
C ILE A 277 -17.53 0.72 -27.83
N SER A 278 -18.29 -0.12 -27.11
CA SER A 278 -17.76 -1.14 -26.20
C SER A 278 -18.27 -2.55 -26.54
N GLU A 279 -17.46 -3.58 -26.34
CA GLU A 279 -17.87 -5.00 -26.57
C GLU A 279 -18.68 -5.63 -25.43
N ARG A 280 -18.93 -4.87 -24.36
CA ARG A 280 -19.74 -5.26 -23.19
C ARG A 280 -20.11 -4.03 -22.35
N ASN A 281 -20.91 -4.24 -21.30
CA ASN A 281 -21.02 -3.27 -20.21
C ASN A 281 -19.76 -3.31 -19.32
N LEU A 282 -19.29 -2.14 -18.89
CA LEU A 282 -17.99 -1.90 -18.26
C LEU A 282 -18.05 -1.62 -16.74
N GLY A 283 -19.23 -1.32 -16.19
CA GLY A 283 -19.40 -1.09 -14.75
C GLY A 283 -18.74 0.19 -14.21
N ASP A 284 -18.37 0.17 -12.94
CA ASP A 284 -17.77 1.28 -12.17
C ASP A 284 -16.35 1.66 -12.62
N TRP A 285 -15.69 0.81 -13.41
CA TRP A 285 -14.46 1.16 -14.12
C TRP A 285 -14.67 2.23 -15.21
N PHE A 286 -15.93 2.54 -15.53
CA PHE A 286 -16.33 3.65 -16.38
C PHE A 286 -17.14 4.68 -15.56
N ALA A 287 -16.49 5.75 -15.08
CA ALA A 287 -17.07 6.68 -14.10
C ALA A 287 -16.62 8.14 -14.30
N TYR A 288 -17.48 9.12 -13.98
CA TYR A 288 -17.18 10.57 -14.02
C TYR A 288 -16.71 11.12 -15.38
N ASN A 289 -17.11 10.53 -16.50
CA ASN A 289 -16.83 11.05 -17.84
C ASN A 289 -18.00 11.89 -18.37
N ASP A 290 -17.74 12.90 -19.20
CA ASP A 290 -18.76 13.58 -20.00
C ASP A 290 -18.74 13.07 -21.44
N ILE A 291 -19.89 12.65 -21.96
CA ILE A 291 -20.01 12.02 -23.28
C ILE A 291 -21.15 12.66 -24.05
N TRP A 292 -20.85 13.49 -25.05
CA TRP A 292 -21.88 14.34 -25.66
C TRP A 292 -21.63 14.73 -27.12
N GLY A 293 -22.72 14.85 -27.88
CA GLY A 293 -22.73 15.44 -29.22
C GLY A 293 -22.10 14.57 -30.31
N ASN A 294 -21.88 13.28 -30.05
CA ASN A 294 -21.23 12.36 -30.98
C ASN A 294 -22.24 11.70 -31.94
N LEU A 295 -21.78 11.37 -33.17
CA LEU A 295 -22.61 10.79 -34.23
C LEU A 295 -22.16 9.37 -34.63
N PRO A 296 -23.07 8.40 -34.80
CA PRO A 296 -24.54 8.53 -34.72
C PRO A 296 -25.12 8.46 -33.29
N SER A 297 -24.31 8.18 -32.26
CA SER A 297 -24.71 8.13 -30.85
C SER A 297 -23.53 8.47 -29.94
N ASP A 298 -23.79 8.93 -28.73
CA ASP A 298 -22.77 9.08 -27.68
C ASP A 298 -22.22 7.71 -27.21
N TRP A 299 -23.08 6.69 -27.15
CA TRP A 299 -22.69 5.32 -26.78
C TRP A 299 -23.39 4.28 -27.66
N LEU A 300 -22.63 3.30 -28.15
CA LEU A 300 -23.13 2.01 -28.64
C LEU A 300 -22.38 0.85 -27.98
N THR A 301 -22.97 -0.33 -27.97
CA THR A 301 -22.33 -1.56 -27.48
C THR A 301 -22.49 -2.65 -28.54
N ILE A 302 -21.43 -3.43 -28.76
CA ILE A 302 -21.49 -4.67 -29.55
C ILE A 302 -21.99 -5.76 -28.61
N ASP A 303 -23.10 -6.42 -28.98
CA ASP A 303 -23.64 -7.56 -28.26
C ASP A 303 -22.71 -8.78 -28.44
N PRO A 304 -22.19 -9.39 -27.36
CA PRO A 304 -21.13 -10.39 -27.46
C PRO A 304 -21.60 -11.76 -27.96
N ASP A 305 -22.90 -12.07 -27.90
CA ASP A 305 -23.46 -13.34 -28.37
C ASP A 305 -23.86 -13.30 -29.86
N SER A 306 -24.22 -12.12 -30.38
CA SER A 306 -24.73 -11.93 -31.74
C SER A 306 -23.86 -11.07 -32.66
N GLY A 307 -22.89 -10.34 -32.11
CA GLY A 307 -22.05 -9.37 -32.83
C GLY A 307 -22.79 -8.13 -33.32
N GLN A 308 -24.03 -7.90 -32.90
CA GLN A 308 -24.83 -6.75 -33.34
C GLN A 308 -24.51 -5.48 -32.55
N ILE A 309 -24.37 -4.36 -33.24
CA ILE A 309 -24.23 -3.04 -32.63
C ILE A 309 -25.61 -2.58 -32.17
N VAL A 310 -25.75 -2.33 -30.86
CA VAL A 310 -26.99 -1.89 -30.20
C VAL A 310 -26.76 -0.60 -29.40
N PRO A 311 -27.81 0.19 -29.09
CA PRO A 311 -27.70 1.28 -28.13
C PRO A 311 -27.19 0.79 -26.76
N GLY A 312 -26.22 1.50 -26.17
CA GLY A 312 -25.63 1.11 -24.89
C GLY A 312 -26.61 1.17 -23.72
N GLN A 313 -26.47 0.25 -22.76
CA GLN A 313 -27.35 0.21 -21.60
C GLN A 313 -26.93 1.19 -20.48
N GLY A 314 -27.34 2.45 -20.63
CA GLY A 314 -27.64 3.34 -19.51
C GLY A 314 -26.47 3.71 -18.58
N MET A 315 -25.27 3.93 -19.13
CA MET A 315 -24.11 4.42 -18.37
C MET A 315 -24.15 5.94 -18.12
N ILE A 316 -24.77 6.70 -19.02
CA ILE A 316 -25.04 8.13 -18.84
C ILE A 316 -25.98 8.32 -17.64
N GLY A 317 -25.60 9.18 -16.69
CA GLY A 317 -26.33 9.38 -15.43
C GLY A 317 -26.05 8.32 -14.36
N ARG A 318 -25.03 7.46 -14.54
CA ARG A 318 -24.56 6.50 -13.54
C ARG A 318 -23.07 6.69 -13.25
N PHE A 319 -22.63 6.34 -12.05
CA PHE A 319 -21.22 6.45 -11.62
C PHE A 319 -20.61 7.83 -11.91
N GLY A 320 -21.39 8.90 -11.73
CA GLY A 320 -20.98 10.28 -12.02
C GLY A 320 -20.83 10.65 -13.51
N ASN A 321 -21.03 9.73 -14.47
CA ASN A 321 -20.93 10.07 -15.89
C ASN A 321 -22.08 11.00 -16.31
N ILE A 322 -21.75 12.09 -16.99
CA ILE A 322 -22.69 13.08 -17.52
C ILE A 322 -22.75 13.02 -19.07
N SER A 323 -23.67 13.79 -19.64
CA SER A 323 -23.84 13.98 -21.08
C SER A 323 -24.45 15.35 -21.31
N GLN A 324 -23.60 16.37 -21.36
CA GLN A 324 -23.98 17.77 -21.55
C GLN A 324 -23.00 18.44 -22.52
N ASP A 325 -23.31 19.61 -23.07
CA ASP A 325 -22.34 20.35 -23.86
C ASP A 325 -21.15 20.72 -22.95
N PRO A 326 -19.91 20.24 -23.18
CA PRO A 326 -18.79 20.54 -22.31
C PRO A 326 -18.33 22.01 -22.42
N VAL A 327 -18.93 22.80 -23.33
CA VAL A 327 -18.66 24.22 -23.59
C VAL A 327 -17.16 24.52 -23.60
N LEU A 328 -16.43 23.92 -24.54
CA LEU A 328 -15.00 24.13 -24.68
C LEU A 328 -14.73 25.54 -25.25
N ALA A 329 -13.97 26.35 -24.51
CA ALA A 329 -13.66 27.72 -24.86
C ALA A 329 -12.68 27.77 -26.04
N ASN A 330 -13.19 28.09 -27.24
CA ASN A 330 -12.35 28.22 -28.43
C ASN A 330 -11.49 29.49 -28.37
N THR A 331 -10.33 29.38 -27.73
CA THR A 331 -9.35 30.47 -27.55
C THR A 331 -8.52 30.78 -28.81
N GLY A 332 -8.87 30.21 -29.97
CA GLY A 332 -8.21 30.49 -31.26
C GLY A 332 -6.77 29.97 -31.39
N SER A 333 -6.28 29.22 -30.40
CA SER A 333 -4.91 28.70 -30.27
C SER A 333 -4.79 27.19 -30.53
N GLY A 334 -5.92 26.46 -30.52
CA GLY A 334 -5.95 25.00 -30.47
C GLY A 334 -5.87 24.41 -29.05
N LEU A 335 -5.95 25.25 -28.00
CA LEU A 335 -6.23 24.82 -26.63
C LEU A 335 -7.74 24.62 -26.43
N LEU A 336 -8.11 23.62 -25.63
CA LEU A 336 -9.46 23.10 -25.45
C LEU A 336 -9.96 23.29 -24.01
N GLY A 337 -9.61 24.42 -23.39
CA GLY A 337 -9.96 24.69 -22.00
C GLY A 337 -11.45 24.98 -21.77
N LEU A 338 -11.88 25.01 -20.51
CA LEU A 338 -13.30 25.11 -20.15
C LEU A 338 -13.84 26.57 -20.19
N ASP A 339 -15.05 26.76 -20.71
CA ASP A 339 -15.79 28.04 -20.63
C ASP A 339 -16.35 28.28 -19.21
N PRO A 340 -16.58 29.55 -18.78
CA PRO A 340 -17.23 29.84 -17.50
C PRO A 340 -18.57 29.14 -17.23
N SER A 341 -19.28 28.71 -18.28
CA SER A 341 -20.58 28.04 -18.23
C SER A 341 -20.54 26.51 -18.44
N SER A 342 -19.35 25.92 -18.56
CA SER A 342 -19.19 24.47 -18.78
C SER A 342 -19.71 23.63 -17.58
N PRO A 343 -20.34 22.45 -17.84
CA PRO A 343 -20.81 21.52 -16.82
C PRO A 343 -19.69 20.62 -16.25
N CYS A 344 -18.48 20.67 -16.81
CA CYS A 344 -17.35 19.84 -16.39
C CYS A 344 -16.65 20.35 -15.12
N ILE A 345 -16.94 21.59 -14.69
CA ILE A 345 -16.35 22.20 -13.50
C ILE A 345 -16.96 21.64 -12.22
N ASP A 346 -16.10 21.25 -11.27
CA ASP A 346 -16.48 20.60 -10.01
C ASP A 346 -17.43 19.41 -10.27
N ALA A 347 -17.03 18.51 -11.17
CA ALA A 347 -17.85 17.38 -11.64
C ALA A 347 -17.11 16.04 -11.77
N GLY A 348 -15.77 16.01 -11.64
CA GLY A 348 -14.98 14.79 -11.68
C GLY A 348 -15.08 13.97 -10.38
N GLU A 349 -14.34 12.86 -10.33
CA GLU A 349 -14.35 11.90 -9.22
C GLU A 349 -14.01 12.59 -7.86
N PRO A 350 -14.94 12.66 -6.88
CA PRO A 350 -14.71 13.38 -5.62
C PRO A 350 -13.66 12.76 -4.70
N GLY A 351 -13.25 11.52 -4.97
CA GLY A 351 -12.14 10.84 -4.31
C GLY A 351 -10.81 10.89 -5.08
N PHE A 352 -10.72 11.71 -6.13
CA PHE A 352 -9.49 11.86 -6.91
C PHE A 352 -8.46 12.70 -6.13
N VAL A 353 -7.44 12.03 -5.60
CA VAL A 353 -6.29 12.67 -4.95
C VAL A 353 -5.15 12.78 -5.97
N PRO A 354 -4.87 13.98 -6.52
CA PRO A 354 -3.71 14.18 -7.39
C PRO A 354 -2.40 14.11 -6.57
N PRO A 355 -1.28 13.69 -7.19
CA PRO A 355 0.04 13.84 -6.57
C PRO A 355 0.32 15.30 -6.18
N PHE A 356 1.03 15.53 -5.07
CA PHE A 356 1.33 16.87 -4.58
C PHE A 356 2.06 17.71 -5.65
N GLY A 357 1.49 18.86 -6.01
CA GLY A 357 2.03 19.74 -7.05
C GLY A 357 1.79 19.28 -8.49
N ALA A 358 0.93 18.28 -8.72
CA ALA A 358 0.46 17.96 -10.07
C ALA A 358 -0.41 19.09 -10.64
N THR A 359 -0.27 19.32 -11.94
CA THR A 359 -1.03 20.31 -12.71
C THR A 359 -2.05 19.64 -13.63
N ASP A 360 -2.87 20.47 -14.26
CA ASP A 360 -3.56 20.18 -15.51
C ASP A 360 -2.63 20.32 -16.74
N ILE A 361 -3.20 20.41 -17.95
CA ILE A 361 -2.44 20.55 -19.21
C ILE A 361 -1.95 21.97 -19.52
N ASP A 362 -2.60 23.02 -19.02
CA ASP A 362 -2.19 24.42 -19.25
C ASP A 362 -1.21 24.92 -18.17
N GLY A 363 -1.10 24.20 -17.04
CA GLY A 363 -0.07 24.36 -16.00
C GLY A 363 -0.61 24.81 -14.63
N ASP A 364 -1.93 24.89 -14.47
CA ASP A 364 -2.58 25.28 -13.22
C ASP A 364 -2.77 24.06 -12.27
N PRO A 365 -2.93 24.26 -10.95
CA PRO A 365 -3.03 23.17 -9.97
C PRO A 365 -4.18 22.19 -10.25
N ARG A 366 -3.94 20.87 -10.14
CA ARG A 366 -4.92 19.85 -10.61
C ARG A 366 -6.21 19.68 -9.79
N VAL A 367 -6.43 20.53 -8.78
CA VAL A 367 -7.74 20.77 -8.15
C VAL A 367 -7.78 22.26 -7.80
N MET A 368 -8.61 23.03 -8.49
CA MET A 368 -8.82 24.46 -8.21
C MET A 368 -10.13 24.76 -7.46
N GLY A 369 -11.08 23.83 -7.49
CA GLY A 369 -12.40 23.92 -6.84
C GLY A 369 -12.53 23.11 -5.55
N GLN A 370 -13.68 22.47 -5.37
CA GLN A 370 -13.92 21.45 -4.34
C GLN A 370 -13.50 20.05 -4.80
N THR A 371 -13.51 19.82 -6.11
CA THR A 371 -13.19 18.54 -6.76
C THR A 371 -12.38 18.79 -8.04
N VAL A 372 -11.86 17.71 -8.64
CA VAL A 372 -11.23 17.74 -9.95
C VAL A 372 -12.25 18.01 -11.05
N ASP A 373 -11.87 18.74 -12.09
CA ASP A 373 -12.70 18.96 -13.27
C ASP A 373 -12.67 17.74 -14.21
N ILE A 374 -13.75 17.53 -14.98
CA ILE A 374 -13.76 16.50 -16.03
C ILE A 374 -12.95 17.03 -17.23
N GLY A 375 -11.93 16.29 -17.66
CA GLY A 375 -11.06 16.62 -18.78
C GLY A 375 -9.59 16.82 -18.39
N ALA A 376 -8.77 17.24 -19.37
CA ALA A 376 -7.33 17.48 -19.18
C ALA A 376 -7.00 18.85 -18.56
N ASP A 377 -7.97 19.75 -18.50
CA ASP A 377 -7.91 21.16 -18.10
C ASP A 377 -8.64 21.35 -16.75
N GLU A 378 -8.18 22.26 -15.90
CA GLU A 378 -8.90 22.70 -14.70
C GLU A 378 -9.29 24.17 -14.86
N PHE A 379 -10.47 24.53 -14.40
CA PHE A 379 -10.97 25.89 -14.58
C PHE A 379 -10.30 26.89 -13.60
N PRO A 380 -9.44 27.83 -14.04
CA PRO A 380 -8.45 28.47 -13.16
C PRO A 380 -8.96 29.72 -12.40
N GLY A 381 -10.29 29.93 -12.31
CA GLY A 381 -10.88 31.05 -11.58
C GLY A 381 -11.90 30.58 -10.55
N CYS A 382 -11.95 31.17 -9.36
CA CYS A 382 -13.01 30.81 -8.43
C CYS A 382 -14.37 31.36 -8.91
N ARG A 383 -15.30 30.47 -9.25
CA ARG A 383 -16.67 30.84 -9.68
C ARG A 383 -17.55 30.95 -8.43
N PRO A 384 -18.34 32.03 -8.24
CA PRO A 384 -19.07 32.22 -7.00
C PRO A 384 -20.11 31.11 -6.81
N VAL A 385 -20.06 30.40 -5.69
CA VAL A 385 -20.87 29.20 -5.46
C VAL A 385 -22.23 29.62 -4.91
N ALA A 386 -23.31 29.29 -5.62
CA ALA A 386 -24.65 29.42 -5.08
C ALA A 386 -24.83 28.39 -3.94
N ASP A 387 -25.37 28.85 -2.83
CA ASP A 387 -25.95 28.03 -1.77
C ASP A 387 -27.37 28.59 -1.59
N ALA A 388 -28.39 27.83 -1.98
CA ALA A 388 -29.79 28.21 -1.97
C ALA A 388 -30.46 28.03 -0.59
N GLY A 389 -29.69 27.66 0.43
CA GLY A 389 -30.18 27.12 1.68
C GLY A 389 -30.56 25.63 1.54
N PRO A 390 -30.71 24.89 2.66
CA PRO A 390 -31.17 23.52 2.63
C PRO A 390 -32.64 23.44 2.17
N ASP A 391 -33.02 22.30 1.59
CA ASP A 391 -34.41 21.91 1.31
C ASP A 391 -35.33 22.21 2.51
N GLN A 392 -36.46 22.87 2.26
CA GLN A 392 -37.33 23.42 3.31
C GLN A 392 -38.65 22.66 3.40
N ARG A 393 -39.09 22.39 4.64
CA ARG A 393 -40.19 21.46 4.95
C ARG A 393 -41.27 22.15 5.78
N TYR A 394 -42.52 22.14 5.32
CA TYR A 394 -43.64 22.76 6.05
C TYR A 394 -44.94 21.96 5.94
N PHE A 395 -45.47 21.54 7.09
CA PHE A 395 -46.69 20.73 7.16
C PHE A 395 -47.96 21.47 6.67
N GLU A 396 -47.96 22.80 6.73
CA GLU A 396 -49.08 23.64 6.26
C GLU A 396 -48.60 24.88 5.48
N PRO A 397 -49.38 25.37 4.49
CA PRO A 397 -49.07 26.59 3.72
C PRO A 397 -48.94 27.83 4.60
N LYS A 398 -47.79 28.51 4.51
CA LYS A 398 -47.47 29.79 5.18
C LYS A 398 -46.44 30.57 4.35
N THR A 399 -46.12 31.81 4.72
CA THR A 399 -45.00 32.55 4.12
C THR A 399 -43.67 31.83 4.38
N ILE A 400 -42.88 31.62 3.33
CA ILE A 400 -41.62 30.84 3.34
C ILE A 400 -40.47 31.71 2.82
N THR A 401 -39.27 31.58 3.41
CA THR A 401 -38.10 32.39 3.05
C THR A 401 -36.96 31.52 2.51
N LEU A 402 -36.60 31.74 1.25
CA LEU A 402 -35.39 31.22 0.63
C LEU A 402 -34.22 32.11 1.06
N ASP A 403 -33.13 31.52 1.53
CA ASP A 403 -31.97 32.26 2.06
C ASP A 403 -30.68 31.82 1.38
N GLY A 404 -30.24 32.62 0.41
CA GLY A 404 -29.02 32.43 -0.35
C GLY A 404 -27.79 33.07 0.27
N SER A 405 -27.89 33.64 1.49
CA SER A 405 -26.83 34.47 2.07
C SER A 405 -25.53 33.72 2.40
N ARG A 406 -25.57 32.38 2.42
CA ARG A 406 -24.40 31.50 2.56
C ARG A 406 -23.56 31.36 1.29
N SER A 407 -24.09 31.78 0.12
CA SER A 407 -23.41 31.70 -1.18
C SER A 407 -22.01 32.32 -1.13
N VAL A 408 -21.01 31.61 -1.65
CA VAL A 408 -19.59 31.97 -1.52
C VAL A 408 -19.17 32.86 -2.68
N PHE A 409 -18.58 34.02 -2.35
CA PHE A 409 -17.95 34.94 -3.30
C PHE A 409 -16.49 35.10 -2.88
N CYS A 410 -15.56 34.67 -3.72
CA CYS A 410 -14.14 34.56 -3.37
C CYS A 410 -13.39 35.91 -3.36
N ASP A 411 -13.77 36.88 -4.20
CA ASP A 411 -13.36 38.27 -4.02
C ASP A 411 -14.33 39.00 -3.06
N PRO A 412 -13.89 39.40 -1.84
CA PRO A 412 -14.72 40.18 -0.93
C PRO A 412 -15.04 41.59 -1.43
N CYS A 413 -14.36 42.10 -2.46
CA CYS A 413 -14.56 43.43 -3.04
C CYS A 413 -15.60 43.49 -4.17
N SER A 414 -15.96 42.35 -4.79
CA SER A 414 -16.83 42.31 -5.96
C SER A 414 -18.34 42.34 -5.64
N PRO A 415 -19.18 42.91 -6.53
CA PRO A 415 -20.61 43.10 -6.29
C PRO A 415 -21.38 41.78 -6.26
N ARG A 416 -21.96 41.45 -5.10
CA ARG A 416 -22.75 40.21 -4.90
C ARG A 416 -24.16 40.35 -5.47
N LEU A 417 -24.40 39.70 -6.60
CA LEU A 417 -25.70 39.63 -7.28
C LEU A 417 -26.34 38.26 -7.05
N TYR A 418 -27.66 38.25 -6.88
CA TYR A 418 -28.47 37.05 -6.68
C TYR A 418 -29.61 37.04 -7.71
N GLN A 419 -30.03 35.85 -8.15
CA GLN A 419 -31.16 35.66 -9.05
C GLN A 419 -31.91 34.38 -8.69
N TRP A 420 -33.12 34.52 -8.16
CA TRP A 420 -34.05 33.44 -7.87
C TRP A 420 -35.04 33.23 -9.01
N ILE A 421 -35.19 31.98 -9.46
CA ILE A 421 -36.15 31.59 -10.49
C ILE A 421 -36.91 30.34 -10.00
N GLN A 422 -38.25 30.38 -9.98
CA GLN A 422 -39.02 29.14 -9.80
C GLN A 422 -38.93 28.30 -11.07
N ILE A 423 -38.54 27.04 -10.91
CA ILE A 423 -38.31 26.09 -12.02
C ILE A 423 -39.30 24.92 -12.03
N ALA A 424 -39.92 24.59 -10.89
CA ALA A 424 -40.99 23.58 -10.82
C ALA A 424 -41.99 23.88 -9.69
N GLY A 425 -43.14 23.20 -9.75
CA GLY A 425 -44.25 23.34 -8.80
C GLY A 425 -45.32 24.36 -9.24
N PRO A 426 -46.38 24.54 -8.44
CA PRO A 426 -47.40 25.56 -8.66
C PRO A 426 -46.79 26.97 -8.64
N THR A 427 -47.14 27.83 -9.60
CA THR A 427 -46.51 29.15 -9.75
C THR A 427 -46.77 30.07 -8.55
N VAL A 428 -45.70 30.65 -7.98
CA VAL A 428 -45.74 31.61 -6.86
C VAL A 428 -45.13 32.96 -7.24
N ALA A 429 -45.38 33.99 -6.42
CA ALA A 429 -44.71 35.27 -6.52
C ALA A 429 -43.61 35.38 -5.46
N LEU A 430 -42.37 35.65 -5.89
CA LEU A 430 -41.24 35.97 -5.00
C LEU A 430 -41.30 37.44 -4.58
N SER A 431 -40.92 37.74 -3.34
CA SER A 431 -40.96 39.10 -2.76
C SER A 431 -39.95 40.05 -3.40
N ASP A 432 -38.76 39.54 -3.72
CA ASP A 432 -37.70 40.19 -4.48
C ASP A 432 -36.76 39.10 -5.03
N PRO A 433 -36.89 38.68 -6.30
CA PRO A 433 -36.06 37.62 -6.87
C PRO A 433 -34.58 38.01 -7.02
N CYS A 434 -34.19 39.26 -6.74
CA CYS A 434 -32.79 39.72 -6.81
C CYS A 434 -32.13 39.86 -5.42
N ALA A 435 -32.86 39.58 -4.33
CA ALA A 435 -32.33 39.64 -2.98
C ALA A 435 -31.60 38.35 -2.57
N ALA A 436 -30.61 38.47 -1.67
CA ALA A 436 -29.96 37.32 -1.04
C ALA A 436 -30.96 36.43 -0.30
N CYS A 437 -31.92 37.03 0.40
CA CYS A 437 -33.03 36.34 1.03
C CYS A 437 -34.35 36.85 0.41
N THR A 438 -35.20 35.95 -0.08
CA THR A 438 -36.51 36.28 -0.66
C THR A 438 -37.60 35.38 -0.07
N SER A 439 -38.86 35.84 -0.05
CA SER A 439 -39.98 35.03 0.45
C SER A 439 -41.10 34.87 -0.57
N PHE A 440 -41.96 33.88 -0.34
CA PHE A 440 -43.16 33.64 -1.14
C PHE A 440 -44.30 33.08 -0.29
N GLU A 441 -45.52 33.10 -0.84
CA GLU A 441 -46.68 32.42 -0.25
C GLU A 441 -47.18 31.30 -1.18
N PRO A 442 -47.24 30.04 -0.69
CA PRO A 442 -47.64 28.88 -1.48
C PRO A 442 -49.17 28.74 -1.56
N PRO A 443 -49.75 28.46 -2.74
CA PRO A 443 -51.21 28.27 -2.90
C PRO A 443 -51.76 26.97 -2.29
N GLY A 444 -50.90 26.02 -1.88
CA GLY A 444 -51.32 24.76 -1.25
C GLY A 444 -50.18 23.75 -1.08
N PRO A 445 -50.48 22.52 -0.60
CA PRO A 445 -49.53 21.42 -0.56
C PRO A 445 -48.95 21.08 -1.94
N GLY A 446 -47.72 20.56 -1.95
CA GLY A 446 -46.97 20.21 -3.15
C GLY A 446 -45.48 20.56 -3.04
N VAL A 447 -44.75 20.23 -4.10
CA VAL A 447 -43.31 20.46 -4.23
C VAL A 447 -43.06 21.69 -5.10
N TYR A 448 -42.23 22.62 -4.61
CA TYR A 448 -41.83 23.85 -5.28
C TYR A 448 -40.31 23.86 -5.39
N ARG A 449 -39.74 23.93 -6.59
CA ARG A 449 -38.28 24.12 -6.75
C ARG A 449 -37.95 25.53 -7.19
N PHE A 450 -36.95 26.09 -6.53
CA PHE A 450 -36.37 27.38 -6.86
C PHE A 450 -34.89 27.19 -7.14
N ARG A 451 -34.43 27.76 -8.24
CA ARG A 451 -33.03 27.83 -8.60
C ARG A 451 -32.48 29.19 -8.20
N LEU A 452 -31.48 29.21 -7.34
CA LEU A 452 -30.62 30.37 -7.13
C LEU A 452 -29.53 30.36 -8.21
N THR A 453 -29.16 31.53 -8.70
CA THR A 453 -27.83 31.72 -9.26
C THR A 453 -27.23 33.01 -8.75
N VAL A 454 -25.95 32.97 -8.38
CA VAL A 454 -25.20 34.15 -7.94
C VAL A 454 -24.26 34.65 -9.03
N SER A 455 -23.78 35.88 -8.90
CA SER A 455 -22.73 36.44 -9.74
C SER A 455 -21.96 37.52 -8.98
N ASP A 456 -20.66 37.60 -9.20
CA ASP A 456 -19.79 38.66 -8.68
C ASP A 456 -19.71 39.89 -9.61
N GLY A 457 -20.55 39.93 -10.65
CA GLY A 457 -20.54 40.96 -11.70
C GLY A 457 -19.53 40.73 -12.84
N THR A 458 -18.60 39.79 -12.68
CA THR A 458 -17.63 39.34 -13.71
C THR A 458 -17.97 37.93 -14.19
N TYR A 459 -18.19 37.01 -13.25
CA TYR A 459 -18.55 35.62 -13.47
C TYR A 459 -19.94 35.32 -12.93
N LYS A 460 -20.62 34.35 -13.54
CA LYS A 460 -21.89 33.79 -13.05
C LYS A 460 -21.60 32.43 -12.43
N GLY A 461 -22.13 32.20 -11.23
CA GLY A 461 -21.95 30.97 -10.48
C GLY A 461 -22.65 29.77 -11.10
N ARG A 462 -22.21 28.57 -10.71
CA ARG A 462 -23.04 27.36 -10.81
C ARG A 462 -24.34 27.61 -10.05
N ALA A 463 -25.46 27.24 -10.65
CA ALA A 463 -26.76 27.43 -10.05
C ALA A 463 -27.04 26.31 -9.04
N ASP A 464 -27.66 26.67 -7.92
CA ASP A 464 -28.09 25.73 -6.87
C ASP A 464 -29.62 25.70 -6.77
N GLU A 465 -30.18 24.58 -6.32
CA GLU A 465 -31.62 24.35 -6.27
C GLU A 465 -32.09 23.98 -4.87
N VAL A 466 -33.01 24.79 -4.32
CA VAL A 466 -33.73 24.48 -3.08
C VAL A 466 -35.12 23.96 -3.42
N GLN A 467 -35.43 22.77 -2.94
CA GLN A 467 -36.76 22.17 -3.00
C GLN A 467 -37.51 22.48 -1.70
N VAL A 468 -38.63 23.20 -1.84
CA VAL A 468 -39.56 23.49 -0.77
C VAL A 468 -40.74 22.53 -0.88
N TYR A 469 -40.91 21.71 0.15
CA TYR A 469 -41.97 20.71 0.25
C TYR A 469 -43.03 21.21 1.22
N ILE A 470 -44.29 21.05 0.81
CA ILE A 470 -45.43 21.48 1.61
C ILE A 470 -46.39 20.30 1.72
N GLY A 471 -46.51 19.76 2.92
CA GLY A 471 -46.93 18.38 3.13
C GLY A 471 -45.77 17.39 3.08
N ASP A 472 -46.14 16.13 2.89
CA ASP A 472 -45.45 14.90 3.27
C ASP A 472 -44.34 14.44 2.29
N GLN A 473 -43.38 13.63 2.75
CA GLN A 473 -42.25 13.14 1.95
C GLN A 473 -41.86 11.69 2.21
N PRO A 474 -41.42 10.93 1.19
CA PRO A 474 -41.09 9.53 1.34
C PRO A 474 -39.87 9.31 2.26
N PRO A 475 -39.88 8.25 3.07
CA PRO A 475 -38.81 7.94 4.01
C PRO A 475 -37.57 7.37 3.32
N VAL A 476 -36.46 7.32 4.06
CA VAL A 476 -35.20 6.74 3.60
C VAL A 476 -34.97 5.39 4.29
N ALA A 477 -34.89 4.33 3.49
CA ALA A 477 -34.41 3.02 3.97
C ALA A 477 -32.89 3.05 4.15
N TYR A 478 -32.41 2.43 5.22
CA TYR A 478 -31.02 2.11 5.45
C TYR A 478 -30.95 0.71 6.09
N ALA A 479 -30.44 -0.27 5.34
CA ALA A 479 -30.43 -1.69 5.67
C ALA A 479 -29.20 -2.11 6.51
N GLY A 480 -28.26 -1.20 6.70
CA GLY A 480 -26.98 -1.41 7.38
C GLY A 480 -25.87 -1.94 6.44
N PRO A 481 -24.60 -1.86 6.87
CA PRO A 481 -23.47 -2.36 6.08
C PRO A 481 -23.50 -3.89 5.98
N ASP A 482 -22.88 -4.45 4.93
CA ASP A 482 -22.71 -5.89 4.75
C ASP A 482 -22.09 -6.56 5.99
N ARG A 483 -22.61 -7.72 6.39
CA ARG A 483 -22.26 -8.40 7.65
C ARG A 483 -21.83 -9.84 7.43
N LEU A 484 -21.08 -10.38 8.39
CA LEU A 484 -20.86 -11.81 8.51
C LEU A 484 -21.80 -12.44 9.53
N CYS A 485 -22.21 -13.70 9.30
CA CYS A 485 -22.91 -14.52 10.30
C CYS A 485 -22.24 -15.89 10.48
N GLU A 486 -22.06 -16.31 11.72
CA GLU A 486 -21.64 -17.68 12.05
C GLU A 486 -22.70 -18.69 11.58
N ILE A 487 -22.28 -19.78 10.95
CA ILE A 487 -23.22 -20.82 10.50
C ILE A 487 -23.95 -21.46 11.69
N LEU A 488 -25.26 -21.71 11.52
CA LEU A 488 -26.22 -22.09 12.56
C LEU A 488 -26.52 -21.04 13.65
N ALA A 489 -25.85 -19.88 13.66
CA ALA A 489 -26.20 -18.78 14.54
C ALA A 489 -27.41 -17.98 14.01
N GLN A 490 -28.00 -17.17 14.90
CA GLN A 490 -29.04 -16.19 14.55
C GLN A 490 -28.37 -14.91 14.04
N ALA A 491 -28.68 -14.51 12.81
CA ALA A 491 -28.35 -13.21 12.25
C ALA A 491 -29.51 -12.23 12.47
N VAL A 492 -29.17 -10.94 12.57
CA VAL A 492 -30.12 -9.82 12.73
C VAL A 492 -29.78 -8.78 11.65
N LEU A 493 -30.79 -8.36 10.87
CA LEU A 493 -30.64 -7.22 9.96
C LEU A 493 -30.93 -5.94 10.75
N ASP A 494 -30.35 -4.81 10.36
CA ASP A 494 -30.48 -3.58 11.14
C ASP A 494 -30.96 -2.42 10.28
N GLY A 495 -32.27 -2.20 10.33
CA GLY A 495 -32.97 -1.10 9.67
C GLY A 495 -33.08 0.16 10.53
N THR A 496 -32.49 0.21 11.74
CA THR A 496 -32.74 1.30 12.70
C THR A 496 -32.15 2.64 12.30
N GLY A 497 -31.21 2.66 11.34
CA GLY A 497 -30.74 3.89 10.69
C GLY A 497 -31.69 4.41 9.60
N SER A 498 -32.77 3.68 9.27
CA SER A 498 -33.82 4.20 8.39
C SER A 498 -34.55 5.33 9.09
N TRP A 499 -34.79 6.42 8.39
CA TRP A 499 -35.36 7.64 8.97
C TRP A 499 -36.46 8.20 8.09
N ASP A 500 -37.51 8.69 8.76
CA ASP A 500 -38.49 9.53 8.12
C ASP A 500 -38.01 11.00 8.17
N PRO A 501 -37.99 11.71 7.04
CA PRO A 501 -37.41 13.05 7.00
C PRO A 501 -38.38 14.15 7.44
N ASP A 502 -39.67 13.85 7.64
CA ASP A 502 -40.64 14.70 8.35
C ASP A 502 -40.90 14.21 9.80
N ALA A 503 -40.13 13.21 10.24
CA ALA A 503 -40.13 12.54 11.55
C ALA A 503 -41.38 11.71 11.88
N ASP A 504 -42.12 11.25 10.86
CA ASP A 504 -43.30 10.40 11.02
C ASP A 504 -42.96 8.91 11.27
N LYS A 505 -43.96 8.13 11.66
CA LYS A 505 -43.71 6.81 12.29
C LYS A 505 -43.56 5.66 11.29
N LEU A 506 -42.32 5.39 10.90
CA LEU A 506 -41.94 4.25 10.04
C LEU A 506 -42.55 2.89 10.43
N SER A 507 -43.01 2.21 9.39
CA SER A 507 -43.21 0.78 9.25
C SER A 507 -42.16 0.20 8.29
N TYR A 508 -41.85 -1.09 8.44
CA TYR A 508 -40.70 -1.73 7.77
C TYR A 508 -41.15 -2.91 6.93
N ARG A 509 -40.42 -3.22 5.86
CA ARG A 509 -40.68 -4.38 5.00
C ARG A 509 -39.37 -4.94 4.45
N TRP A 510 -38.98 -6.09 4.97
CA TRP A 510 -37.80 -6.83 4.53
C TRP A 510 -38.14 -7.96 3.55
N ARG A 511 -37.36 -8.07 2.47
CA ARG A 511 -37.46 -9.14 1.47
C ARG A 511 -36.09 -9.77 1.22
N GLN A 512 -36.01 -11.11 1.23
CA GLN A 512 -34.81 -11.78 0.70
C GLN A 512 -34.87 -11.77 -0.82
N ILE A 513 -33.84 -11.23 -1.48
CA ILE A 513 -33.76 -11.13 -2.95
C ILE A 513 -32.82 -12.17 -3.58
N SER A 514 -31.83 -12.68 -2.85
CA SER A 514 -30.99 -13.80 -3.31
C SER A 514 -30.42 -14.64 -2.15
N GLY A 515 -29.73 -15.72 -2.49
CA GLY A 515 -29.09 -16.62 -1.53
C GLY A 515 -29.96 -17.78 -1.02
N PRO A 516 -29.44 -18.59 -0.07
CA PRO A 516 -30.19 -19.71 0.50
C PRO A 516 -31.44 -19.22 1.24
N GLN A 517 -32.61 -19.75 0.89
CA GLN A 517 -33.89 -19.25 1.41
C GLN A 517 -34.02 -19.44 2.92
N VAL A 518 -34.39 -18.37 3.64
CA VAL A 518 -34.60 -18.35 5.10
C VAL A 518 -35.96 -17.78 5.48
N GLN A 519 -36.41 -18.10 6.69
CA GLN A 519 -37.59 -17.49 7.29
C GLN A 519 -37.16 -16.35 8.21
N LEU A 520 -37.50 -15.11 7.84
CA LEU A 520 -37.36 -13.93 8.70
C LEU A 520 -38.42 -13.95 9.81
N SER A 521 -37.98 -13.73 11.05
CA SER A 521 -38.82 -13.45 12.21
C SER A 521 -38.85 -11.94 12.43
N GLY A 522 -40.05 -11.34 12.41
CA GLY A 522 -40.24 -9.89 12.50
C GLY A 522 -39.88 -9.12 11.22
N ALA A 523 -40.17 -9.68 10.03
CA ALA A 523 -39.87 -9.07 8.71
C ALA A 523 -40.54 -7.71 8.46
N ASP A 524 -41.49 -7.34 9.33
CA ASP A 524 -42.25 -6.09 9.41
C ASP A 524 -41.68 -5.10 10.45
N THR A 525 -40.50 -5.39 11.02
CA THR A 525 -39.83 -4.59 12.07
C THR A 525 -38.47 -4.05 11.61
N ALA A 526 -37.93 -3.10 12.38
CA ALA A 526 -36.60 -2.54 12.11
C ALA A 526 -35.47 -3.57 12.25
N THR A 527 -35.62 -4.59 13.10
CA THR A 527 -34.56 -5.55 13.44
C THR A 527 -35.00 -7.01 13.28
N PRO A 528 -35.33 -7.46 12.05
CA PRO A 528 -35.73 -8.84 11.79
C PRO A 528 -34.55 -9.79 12.01
N SER A 529 -34.84 -11.06 12.26
CA SER A 529 -33.79 -12.07 12.46
C SER A 529 -34.09 -13.40 11.79
N PHE A 530 -33.04 -14.14 11.45
CA PHE A 530 -33.09 -15.46 10.84
C PHE A 530 -31.92 -16.32 11.29
N PHE A 531 -31.90 -17.61 10.95
CA PHE A 531 -30.77 -18.49 11.21
C PHE A 531 -29.96 -18.76 9.94
N CYS A 532 -28.63 -18.59 10.01
CA CYS A 532 -27.72 -18.86 8.90
C CYS A 532 -27.48 -20.37 8.74
N VAL A 533 -28.49 -21.09 8.25
CA VAL A 533 -28.55 -22.57 8.25
C VAL A 533 -27.65 -23.27 7.22
N ARG A 534 -26.99 -22.53 6.31
CA ARG A 534 -26.11 -23.06 5.26
C ARG A 534 -24.96 -22.09 4.97
N HIS A 535 -23.95 -22.57 4.26
CA HIS A 535 -22.98 -21.66 3.64
C HIS A 535 -23.60 -20.95 2.41
N GLY A 536 -23.27 -19.68 2.25
CA GLY A 536 -23.71 -18.81 1.15
C GLY A 536 -23.70 -17.34 1.52
N GLU A 537 -23.83 -16.49 0.51
CA GLU A 537 -24.27 -15.10 0.66
C GLU A 537 -25.80 -15.07 0.71
N TYR A 538 -26.37 -14.25 1.60
CA TYR A 538 -27.80 -14.04 1.77
C TYR A 538 -28.08 -12.55 1.57
N VAL A 539 -28.78 -12.18 0.49
CA VAL A 539 -29.00 -10.76 0.15
C VAL A 539 -30.43 -10.37 0.47
N PHE A 540 -30.58 -9.30 1.24
CA PHE A 540 -31.86 -8.75 1.70
C PHE A 540 -32.04 -7.32 1.22
N GLU A 541 -33.30 -6.95 1.05
CA GLU A 541 -33.79 -5.67 0.59
C GLU A 541 -34.73 -5.10 1.67
N LEU A 542 -34.55 -3.83 2.02
CA LEU A 542 -35.41 -3.08 2.94
C LEU A 542 -36.16 -1.99 2.18
N VAL A 543 -37.47 -1.91 2.42
CA VAL A 543 -38.29 -0.73 2.13
C VAL A 543 -38.99 -0.30 3.42
N VAL A 544 -39.09 1.01 3.67
CA VAL A 544 -39.83 1.58 4.80
C VAL A 544 -40.98 2.47 4.33
N SER A 545 -41.97 2.72 5.20
CA SER A 545 -43.16 3.51 4.90
C SER A 545 -43.67 4.24 6.15
N ASP A 546 -43.87 5.54 6.01
CA ASP A 546 -44.45 6.50 6.98
C ASP A 546 -45.95 6.24 7.29
N GLY A 547 -46.71 5.68 6.34
CA GLY A 547 -48.16 5.52 6.35
C GLY A 547 -48.91 6.21 5.18
N PHE A 548 -48.20 7.01 4.39
CA PHE A 548 -48.64 7.79 3.23
C PHE A 548 -47.88 7.42 1.93
N MET A 549 -46.58 7.17 2.00
CA MET A 549 -45.63 6.83 0.92
C MET A 549 -44.67 5.69 1.32
N GLU A 550 -43.81 5.27 0.39
CA GLU A 550 -42.79 4.22 0.61
C GLU A 550 -41.42 4.72 0.13
N SER A 551 -40.34 4.20 0.72
CA SER A 551 -38.96 4.51 0.33
C SER A 551 -38.55 3.83 -0.98
N ASP A 552 -37.48 4.33 -1.60
CA ASP A 552 -36.64 3.49 -2.46
C ASP A 552 -36.02 2.32 -1.65
N PRO A 553 -35.69 1.18 -2.28
CA PRO A 553 -35.13 0.01 -1.61
C PRO A 553 -33.63 0.14 -1.35
N ASP A 554 -33.19 -0.23 -0.14
CA ASP A 554 -31.78 -0.42 0.21
C ASP A 554 -31.43 -1.91 0.39
N ILE A 555 -30.16 -2.29 0.22
CA ILE A 555 -29.70 -3.68 0.13
C ILE A 555 -28.55 -3.97 1.11
N VAL A 556 -28.69 -5.06 1.88
CA VAL A 556 -27.62 -5.59 2.75
C VAL A 556 -27.33 -7.06 2.43
N LYS A 557 -26.06 -7.43 2.38
CA LYS A 557 -25.59 -8.82 2.25
C LYS A 557 -25.16 -9.36 3.62
N ILE A 558 -25.65 -10.54 3.95
CA ILE A 558 -25.18 -11.33 5.10
C ILE A 558 -24.44 -12.54 4.55
N THR A 559 -23.12 -12.59 4.72
CA THR A 559 -22.30 -13.72 4.24
C THR A 559 -22.03 -14.70 5.38
N SER A 560 -22.27 -15.98 5.14
CA SER A 560 -21.93 -17.02 6.11
C SER A 560 -20.42 -17.10 6.30
N MET A 561 -19.95 -17.07 7.54
CA MET A 561 -18.57 -17.37 7.91
C MET A 561 -18.48 -18.72 8.64
N GLY A 562 -17.37 -19.42 8.44
CA GLY A 562 -16.92 -20.45 9.38
C GLY A 562 -16.09 -19.78 10.47
N LEU A 563 -16.47 -19.96 11.74
CA LEU A 563 -15.68 -19.52 12.89
C LEU A 563 -15.15 -20.74 13.65
N SER A 564 -13.85 -20.75 13.94
CA SER A 564 -13.23 -21.75 14.82
C SER A 564 -12.38 -21.06 15.89
N VAL A 565 -12.95 -20.90 17.08
CA VAL A 565 -12.24 -20.35 18.25
C VAL A 565 -11.65 -21.50 19.08
N THR A 566 -10.36 -21.40 19.42
CA THR A 566 -9.69 -22.21 20.42
C THR A 566 -9.08 -21.29 21.47
N GLN A 567 -9.62 -21.32 22.68
CA GLN A 567 -9.13 -20.56 23.83
C GLN A 567 -8.27 -21.46 24.73
N ARG A 568 -7.14 -20.92 25.23
CA ARG A 568 -6.27 -21.58 26.20
C ARG A 568 -5.78 -20.57 27.22
N SER A 569 -5.97 -20.81 28.51
CA SER A 569 -5.39 -19.99 29.57
C SER A 569 -3.86 -19.95 29.50
N ILE A 570 -3.30 -18.74 29.51
CA ILE A 570 -1.89 -18.47 29.76
C ILE A 570 -1.79 -18.04 31.22
N GLU A 571 -1.05 -18.78 32.03
CA GLU A 571 -0.69 -18.32 33.38
C GLU A 571 0.67 -17.62 33.35
N PRO A 572 0.76 -16.28 33.46
CA PRO A 572 1.95 -15.59 33.93
C PRO A 572 2.16 -15.91 35.42
N ARG A 573 2.60 -17.17 35.65
CA ARG A 573 2.45 -17.96 36.88
C ARG A 573 2.66 -17.20 38.19
N HIS A 574 1.60 -17.15 39.00
CA HIS A 574 1.53 -16.72 40.41
C HIS A 574 2.31 -15.46 40.79
N VAL A 575 1.63 -14.31 40.74
CA VAL A 575 2.02 -13.09 41.46
C VAL A 575 1.16 -12.93 42.71
N ASN A 576 1.74 -12.45 43.80
CA ASN A 576 1.01 -12.23 45.05
C ASN A 576 0.04 -11.04 44.91
N SER A 577 -1.14 -11.14 45.52
CA SER A 577 -2.16 -10.08 45.54
C SER A 577 -1.66 -8.82 46.25
N GLY A 578 -1.92 -7.63 45.67
CA GLY A 578 -1.51 -6.34 46.24
C GLY A 578 -0.39 -5.63 45.48
N SER A 579 -0.44 -5.61 44.15
CA SER A 579 0.43 -4.81 43.29
C SER A 579 -0.32 -4.32 42.06
N PHE A 580 0.21 -3.29 41.42
CA PHE A 580 -0.20 -2.81 40.10
C PHE A 580 0.76 -3.39 39.06
N PHE A 581 0.26 -3.68 37.85
CA PHE A 581 1.00 -4.49 36.89
C PHE A 581 1.24 -3.81 35.54
N TYR A 582 0.30 -3.03 35.00
CA TYR A 582 0.41 -2.42 33.67
C TYR A 582 0.98 -3.41 32.62
N PRO A 583 0.34 -4.58 32.43
CA PRO A 583 0.93 -5.67 31.68
C PRO A 583 0.98 -5.37 30.18
N ASP A 584 2.09 -5.75 29.57
CA ASP A 584 2.29 -5.68 28.13
C ASP A 584 2.97 -6.97 27.64
N LEU A 585 2.84 -7.32 26.37
CA LEU A 585 3.45 -8.53 25.82
C LEU A 585 4.04 -8.35 24.42
N ASP A 586 5.03 -9.18 24.13
CA ASP A 586 5.56 -9.36 22.79
C ASP A 586 5.96 -10.84 22.59
N GLY A 587 5.34 -11.48 21.59
CA GLY A 587 5.55 -12.88 21.25
C GLY A 587 5.23 -13.82 22.41
N ASN A 588 6.27 -14.42 23.01
CA ASN A 588 6.16 -15.28 24.19
C ASN A 588 6.58 -14.57 25.49
N ARG A 589 6.90 -13.27 25.47
CA ARG A 589 7.36 -12.50 26.63
C ARG A 589 6.22 -11.63 27.15
N VAL A 590 6.03 -11.59 28.47
CA VAL A 590 5.14 -10.65 29.15
C VAL A 590 5.96 -9.80 30.10
N VAL A 591 5.76 -8.49 30.06
CA VAL A 591 6.36 -7.53 30.99
C VAL A 591 5.29 -6.92 31.89
N TYR A 592 5.63 -6.66 33.15
CA TYR A 592 4.74 -6.02 34.12
C TYR A 592 5.52 -5.36 35.27
N ALA A 593 4.98 -4.30 35.85
CA ALA A 593 5.42 -3.76 37.13
C ALA A 593 5.02 -4.69 38.30
N PHE A 594 5.74 -4.65 39.42
CA PHE A 594 5.47 -5.54 40.57
C PHE A 594 6.02 -4.98 41.88
N SER A 595 5.26 -5.10 42.99
CA SER A 595 5.75 -4.69 44.32
C SER A 595 5.96 -5.89 45.26
N LEU A 596 7.10 -5.88 45.95
CA LEU A 596 7.48 -6.88 46.95
C LEU A 596 6.85 -6.65 48.35
N GLY A 597 6.12 -5.54 48.56
CA GLY A 597 5.77 -5.03 49.89
C GLY A 597 4.32 -5.24 50.31
N SER A 598 4.09 -5.87 51.47
CA SER A 598 2.76 -5.96 52.09
C SER A 598 2.34 -4.62 52.73
N GLY A 599 1.65 -3.77 51.96
CA GLY A 599 0.82 -2.68 52.50
C GLY A 599 1.44 -1.28 52.56
N ASN A 600 2.47 -0.96 51.78
CA ASN A 600 2.90 0.42 51.49
C ASN A 600 3.37 0.50 50.02
N CYS A 601 2.86 1.49 49.28
CA CYS A 601 2.67 1.38 47.83
C CYS A 601 3.86 1.81 46.94
N PHE A 602 5.06 2.04 47.49
CA PHE A 602 6.11 2.85 46.84
C PHE A 602 7.47 2.14 46.71
N ASN A 603 7.48 0.90 46.21
CA ASN A 603 8.69 0.20 45.72
C ASN A 603 8.23 -0.80 44.65
N TRP A 604 8.32 -0.43 43.37
CA TRP A 604 7.91 -1.27 42.24
C TRP A 604 9.12 -1.62 41.38
N ASP A 605 9.19 -2.86 40.92
CA ASP A 605 10.22 -3.41 40.02
C ASP A 605 9.56 -3.76 38.67
N ILE A 606 10.28 -3.63 37.55
CA ILE A 606 9.81 -4.23 36.27
C ILE A 606 10.22 -5.69 36.21
N VAL A 607 9.28 -6.58 35.87
CA VAL A 607 9.52 -8.01 35.64
C VAL A 607 9.18 -8.34 34.20
N CYS A 608 10.15 -8.88 33.46
CA CYS A 608 9.89 -9.52 32.16
C CYS A 608 10.00 -11.03 32.30
N LYS A 609 9.12 -11.78 31.63
CA LYS A 609 8.99 -13.22 31.76
C LYS A 609 8.70 -13.87 30.41
N ASP A 610 9.58 -14.76 29.98
CA ASP A 610 9.38 -15.62 28.82
C ASP A 610 8.52 -16.84 29.23
N LEU A 611 7.33 -16.91 28.67
CA LEU A 611 6.34 -17.96 28.91
C LEU A 611 6.76 -19.32 28.33
N SER A 612 7.65 -19.33 27.33
CA SER A 612 8.08 -20.54 26.62
C SER A 612 9.23 -21.25 27.33
N THR A 613 10.21 -20.50 27.85
CA THR A 613 11.32 -21.05 28.66
C THR A 613 11.04 -21.04 30.16
N GLY A 614 10.08 -20.23 30.62
CA GLY A 614 9.82 -19.98 32.03
C GLY A 614 10.85 -19.07 32.70
N LEU A 615 11.80 -18.50 31.95
CA LEU A 615 12.78 -17.56 32.46
C LEU A 615 12.10 -16.24 32.83
N SER A 616 12.48 -15.68 33.98
CA SER A 616 11.98 -14.40 34.48
C SER A 616 13.16 -13.56 34.93
N GLN A 617 13.16 -12.28 34.56
CA GLN A 617 14.17 -11.31 34.97
C GLN A 617 13.47 -10.09 35.59
N THR A 618 14.11 -9.52 36.61
CA THR A 618 13.62 -8.35 37.33
C THR A 618 14.62 -7.20 37.18
N TYR A 619 14.11 -6.02 36.87
CA TYR A 619 14.85 -4.77 36.70
C TYR A 619 14.44 -3.79 37.80
N LYS A 620 15.34 -2.87 38.11
CA LYS A 620 15.17 -1.84 39.14
C LYS A 620 15.79 -0.54 38.65
N SER A 621 15.14 0.58 38.91
CA SER A 621 15.72 1.92 38.88
C SER A 621 17.03 2.04 39.67
N VAL A 622 17.81 3.07 39.34
CA VAL A 622 19.10 3.36 39.99
C VAL A 622 18.95 4.50 41.01
N GLY A 623 18.07 4.32 41.99
CA GLY A 623 17.71 5.32 43.01
C GLY A 623 17.67 4.77 44.44
N SER A 624 16.62 5.12 45.19
CA SER A 624 16.56 4.99 46.66
C SER A 624 15.36 4.15 47.14
N SER A 625 15.09 4.09 48.44
CA SER A 625 14.11 3.15 49.02
C SER A 625 12.63 3.55 48.81
N LEU A 626 12.32 4.42 47.85
CA LEU A 626 10.99 4.93 47.49
C LEU A 626 10.90 5.19 45.97
N ASP A 627 11.41 4.24 45.18
CA ASP A 627 11.38 4.31 43.72
C ASP A 627 10.14 3.59 43.15
N LEU A 628 9.56 4.16 42.10
CA LEU A 628 8.43 3.64 41.34
C LEU A 628 8.86 3.38 39.90
N ASP A 629 9.01 2.12 39.52
CA ASP A 629 9.05 1.69 38.12
C ASP A 629 7.63 1.30 37.64
N THR A 630 7.11 1.95 36.61
CA THR A 630 5.72 1.85 36.12
C THR A 630 5.64 1.94 34.59
N GLN A 631 4.45 1.69 34.03
CA GLN A 631 4.16 1.78 32.59
C GLN A 631 5.22 1.09 31.69
N PRO A 632 5.52 -0.20 31.90
CA PRO A 632 6.44 -0.90 31.02
C PRO A 632 5.83 -1.10 29.63
N ARG A 633 6.70 -1.16 28.64
CA ARG A 633 6.45 -1.66 27.28
C ARG A 633 7.59 -2.56 26.83
N ILE A 634 7.30 -3.47 25.91
CA ILE A 634 8.29 -4.39 25.35
C ILE A 634 8.20 -4.45 23.82
N HIS A 635 9.36 -4.41 23.15
CA HIS A 635 9.46 -4.83 21.76
C HIS A 635 10.78 -5.61 21.52
N ARG A 636 10.70 -6.77 20.85
CA ARG A 636 11.80 -7.74 20.74
C ARG A 636 12.36 -8.09 22.12
N GLU A 637 13.66 -7.99 22.34
CA GLU A 637 14.25 -8.15 23.67
C GLU A 637 14.34 -6.85 24.47
N THR A 638 13.94 -5.71 23.89
CA THR A 638 14.07 -4.40 24.54
C THR A 638 12.83 -4.08 25.37
N ILE A 639 13.07 -3.77 26.64
CA ILE A 639 12.06 -3.40 27.62
C ILE A 639 12.31 -1.94 28.00
N ILE A 640 11.26 -1.11 27.97
CA ILE A 640 11.32 0.28 28.44
C ILE A 640 10.25 0.55 29.47
N TRP A 641 10.46 1.54 30.33
CA TRP A 641 9.50 1.92 31.38
C TRP A 641 9.75 3.35 31.88
N ALA A 642 8.75 3.89 32.58
CA ALA A 642 8.88 5.14 33.33
C ALA A 642 9.26 4.83 34.78
N GLY A 643 10.37 5.40 35.27
CA GLY A 643 10.92 5.13 36.60
C GLY A 643 11.26 6.41 37.35
N GLY A 644 11.00 6.49 38.65
CA GLY A 644 11.35 7.69 39.43
C GLY A 644 11.23 7.59 40.94
N ALA A 645 11.93 8.48 41.64
CA ALA A 645 11.90 8.55 43.10
C ALA A 645 10.79 9.49 43.59
N VAL A 646 10.00 9.05 44.59
CA VAL A 646 9.02 9.92 45.26
C VAL A 646 9.75 10.91 46.15
N TYR A 647 9.95 12.14 45.65
CA TYR A 647 10.47 13.25 46.45
C TYR A 647 9.42 13.75 47.46
N GLY A 648 9.91 14.25 48.61
CA GLY A 648 9.06 14.90 49.60
C GLY A 648 8.46 13.95 50.64
N ASN A 649 7.23 14.23 51.06
CA ASN A 649 6.47 13.42 51.99
C ASN A 649 5.24 12.87 51.23
N PRO A 650 5.06 11.55 51.07
CA PRO A 650 3.91 10.98 50.36
C PRO A 650 2.56 11.23 51.07
N TRP A 651 2.58 11.83 52.26
CA TRP A 651 1.41 12.30 53.00
C TRP A 651 1.24 13.83 52.98
N LYS A 652 1.91 14.52 52.05
CA LYS A 652 1.57 15.89 51.62
C LYS A 652 0.71 15.81 50.37
N GLU A 653 -0.39 16.54 50.37
CA GLU A 653 -1.08 16.90 49.14
C GLU A 653 -0.19 17.86 48.30
N TYR A 654 -0.33 17.78 46.97
CA TYR A 654 0.20 18.76 45.98
C TYR A 654 1.71 18.76 45.63
N GLU A 655 2.42 17.62 45.65
CA GLU A 655 3.76 17.47 45.00
C GLU A 655 3.69 16.40 43.86
N PRO A 656 4.27 16.64 42.66
CA PRO A 656 4.22 15.71 41.52
C PRO A 656 5.24 14.57 41.63
N ILE A 657 5.00 13.47 40.93
CA ILE A 657 6.00 12.39 40.77
C ILE A 657 6.81 12.67 39.50
N ASN A 658 8.13 12.84 39.66
CA ASN A 658 9.05 13.09 38.55
C ASN A 658 9.66 11.77 38.08
N LEU A 659 9.19 11.29 36.94
CA LEU A 659 9.59 10.03 36.30
C LEU A 659 10.58 10.30 35.15
N GLY A 660 11.45 9.34 34.86
CA GLY A 660 12.37 9.35 33.72
C GLY A 660 12.23 8.06 32.92
N ILE A 661 12.72 8.04 31.68
CA ILE A 661 12.61 6.87 30.80
C ILE A 661 13.85 5.99 30.94
N PHE A 662 13.63 4.72 31.25
CA PHE A 662 14.66 3.68 31.39
C PHE A 662 14.46 2.60 30.34
N ALA A 663 15.55 1.91 30.01
CA ALA A 663 15.55 0.82 29.04
C ALA A 663 16.49 -0.32 29.48
N ALA A 664 16.17 -1.55 29.14
CA ALA A 664 17.03 -2.71 29.34
C ALA A 664 16.79 -3.77 28.25
N ARG A 665 17.65 -4.78 28.17
CA ARG A 665 17.44 -5.95 27.29
C ARG A 665 17.21 -7.22 28.09
N PHE A 666 16.28 -8.06 27.65
CA PHE A 666 16.00 -9.37 28.24
C PHE A 666 17.24 -10.27 28.17
N GLY A 667 17.63 -10.87 29.31
CA GLY A 667 18.87 -11.62 29.46
C GLY A 667 20.09 -10.78 29.86
N SER A 668 19.96 -9.46 30.03
CA SER A 668 21.05 -8.58 30.48
C SER A 668 20.68 -7.83 31.76
N GLU A 669 21.52 -7.90 32.80
CA GLU A 669 21.31 -7.15 34.06
C GLU A 669 21.51 -5.62 33.91
N ARG A 670 21.93 -5.14 32.73
CA ARG A 670 22.26 -3.73 32.49
C ARG A 670 21.02 -2.90 32.15
N VAL A 671 20.68 -1.98 33.05
CA VAL A 671 19.75 -0.88 32.82
C VAL A 671 20.47 0.32 32.20
N TYR A 672 19.81 0.98 31.25
CA TYR A 672 20.17 2.24 30.63
C TYR A 672 19.17 3.31 31.05
N THR A 673 19.61 4.55 31.27
CA THR A 673 18.73 5.71 31.46
C THR A 673 18.72 6.49 30.16
N LEU A 674 17.57 6.56 29.48
CA LEU A 674 17.38 7.40 28.29
C LEU A 674 17.15 8.84 28.74
N CYS A 675 16.11 9.06 29.56
CA CYS A 675 15.80 10.37 30.13
C CYS A 675 15.90 10.33 31.65
N ARG A 676 16.76 11.17 32.22
CA ARG A 676 16.84 11.37 33.68
C ARG A 676 15.91 12.51 34.08
N TYR A 677 14.97 12.21 34.97
CA TYR A 677 14.13 13.22 35.62
C TYR A 677 14.95 14.23 36.44
N THR A 678 14.39 15.41 36.63
CA THR A 678 14.97 16.49 37.44
C THR A 678 13.94 16.99 38.45
N MET A 679 14.13 18.19 39.03
CA MET A 679 13.07 18.85 39.81
C MET A 679 12.09 19.63 38.92
N THR A 680 12.46 19.86 37.66
CA THR A 680 11.71 20.67 36.67
C THR A 680 11.13 19.84 35.53
N GLU A 681 11.64 18.62 35.30
CA GLU A 681 11.29 17.78 34.15
C GLU A 681 10.83 16.38 34.59
N SER A 682 9.78 15.87 33.95
CA SER A 682 9.21 14.53 34.18
C SER A 682 8.79 13.93 32.83
N TYR A 683 8.93 12.61 32.69
CA TYR A 683 8.74 11.85 31.47
C TYR A 683 7.89 10.60 31.76
N SER A 684 6.79 10.41 31.03
CA SER A 684 5.86 9.29 31.26
C SER A 684 5.26 8.75 29.96
N HIS A 685 4.48 7.68 30.05
CA HIS A 685 3.82 7.01 28.92
C HIS A 685 4.81 6.64 27.80
N PRO A 686 5.82 5.80 28.07
CA PRO A 686 6.73 5.32 27.03
C PRO A 686 6.01 4.34 26.08
N ALA A 687 6.34 4.38 24.79
CA ALA A 687 5.98 3.38 23.78
C ALA A 687 7.19 3.05 22.88
N ILE A 688 7.21 1.86 22.26
CA ILE A 688 8.36 1.34 21.50
C ILE A 688 7.93 0.49 20.31
N TRP A 689 8.56 0.75 19.16
CA TRP A 689 8.56 -0.16 18.01
C TRP A 689 9.97 -0.26 17.41
N ALA A 690 10.39 -1.46 17.02
CA ALA A 690 11.72 -1.76 16.47
C ALA A 690 12.88 -1.16 17.28
N ASN A 691 13.43 -0.03 16.82
CA ASN A 691 14.53 0.73 17.40
C ASN A 691 14.14 2.17 17.82
N LYS A 692 12.85 2.53 17.73
CA LYS A 692 12.32 3.86 18.04
C LYS A 692 11.50 3.82 19.33
N VAL A 693 11.84 4.72 20.26
CA VAL A 693 11.17 4.86 21.55
C VAL A 693 10.60 6.27 21.66
N VAL A 694 9.35 6.39 22.09
CA VAL A 694 8.64 7.68 22.24
C VAL A 694 8.01 7.81 23.63
N TRP A 695 7.79 9.05 24.08
CA TRP A 695 7.23 9.36 25.41
C TRP A 695 6.67 10.78 25.48
N LEU A 696 5.90 11.07 26.52
CA LEU A 696 5.49 12.42 26.90
C LEU A 696 6.56 13.09 27.76
N GLU A 697 6.91 14.34 27.43
CA GLU A 697 7.83 15.18 28.18
C GLU A 697 7.10 16.39 28.79
N HIS A 698 7.16 16.53 30.12
CA HIS A 698 6.72 17.71 30.86
C HIS A 698 7.94 18.50 31.37
N ARG A 699 7.88 19.83 31.29
CA ARG A 699 8.93 20.77 31.75
C ARG A 699 8.36 21.84 32.70
N ASP A 700 9.26 22.68 33.22
CA ASP A 700 8.97 23.83 34.07
C ASP A 700 8.09 23.51 35.31
N LEU A 701 8.27 22.32 35.89
CA LEU A 701 7.45 21.83 37.01
C LEU A 701 7.67 22.55 38.36
N ASP A 702 8.64 23.47 38.46
CA ASP A 702 8.96 24.24 39.66
C ASP A 702 8.07 25.49 39.87
N ILE A 703 6.91 25.54 39.20
CA ILE A 703 5.96 26.67 39.22
C ILE A 703 5.64 27.13 40.66
N PRO A 704 6.03 28.35 41.09
CA PRO A 704 5.93 28.80 42.50
C PRO A 704 4.52 28.94 43.10
N ASN A 705 3.47 28.58 42.35
CA ASN A 705 2.06 28.75 42.72
C ASN A 705 1.22 27.48 42.57
N GLY A 706 1.83 26.30 42.42
CA GLY A 706 1.16 24.99 42.57
C GLY A 706 0.03 24.71 41.56
N ARG A 707 0.37 24.50 40.27
CA ARG A 707 -0.57 24.09 39.21
C ARG A 707 0.00 23.00 38.28
N TRP A 708 0.80 22.09 38.82
CA TRP A 708 1.43 21.00 38.05
C TRP A 708 0.46 19.93 37.52
N TRP A 709 -0.80 19.94 37.98
CA TRP A 709 -1.84 19.00 37.55
C TRP A 709 -2.40 19.27 36.13
N SER A 710 -1.88 20.28 35.43
CA SER A 710 -2.31 20.72 34.10
C SER A 710 -1.12 21.36 33.35
N THR A 711 0.06 20.74 33.46
CA THR A 711 1.27 21.20 32.79
C THR A 711 1.19 20.85 31.29
N PRO A 712 1.65 21.72 30.37
CA PRO A 712 1.81 21.32 28.97
C PRO A 712 2.76 20.12 28.84
N TYR A 713 2.61 19.36 27.76
CA TYR A 713 3.57 18.31 27.38
C TYR A 713 3.97 18.38 25.91
N SER A 714 5.20 17.95 25.65
CA SER A 714 5.73 17.69 24.31
C SER A 714 5.76 16.18 24.04
N ILE A 715 5.69 15.80 22.76
CA ILE A 715 5.88 14.43 22.31
C ILE A 715 7.33 14.29 21.84
N CYS A 716 8.10 13.45 22.51
CA CYS A 716 9.54 13.29 22.31
C CYS A 716 9.91 11.83 22.10
N GLY A 717 11.12 11.58 21.58
CA GLY A 717 11.59 10.23 21.34
C GLY A 717 13.10 10.10 21.18
N ALA A 718 13.57 8.86 21.03
CA ALA A 718 14.92 8.54 20.66
C ALA A 718 14.99 7.28 19.77
N ASP A 719 15.88 7.33 18.78
CA ASP A 719 16.41 6.17 18.09
C ASP A 719 17.48 5.54 18.99
N ILE A 720 17.23 4.29 19.39
CA ILE A 720 18.05 3.48 20.31
C ILE A 720 18.82 2.36 19.58
N THR A 721 19.09 2.52 18.27
CA THR A 721 19.93 1.60 17.49
C THR A 721 21.27 1.32 18.19
N ASP A 722 21.90 2.37 18.75
CA ASP A 722 22.84 2.25 19.85
C ASP A 722 22.19 2.74 21.15
N ILE A 723 21.67 1.81 21.94
CA ILE A 723 21.06 2.05 23.26
C ILE A 723 22.04 2.68 24.28
N ALA A 724 23.35 2.62 24.04
CA ALA A 724 24.35 3.32 24.85
C ALA A 724 24.56 4.79 24.42
N HIS A 725 24.19 5.17 23.20
CA HIS A 725 24.30 6.52 22.66
C HIS A 725 23.05 6.94 21.83
N PRO A 726 21.85 7.02 22.45
CA PRO A 726 20.61 7.27 21.71
C PRO A 726 20.57 8.61 20.97
N ARG A 727 19.89 8.65 19.83
CA ARG A 727 19.66 9.85 19.02
C ARG A 727 18.27 10.41 19.30
N TYR A 728 18.22 11.42 20.19
CA TYR A 728 16.98 12.07 20.63
C TYR A 728 16.37 12.99 19.56
N PHE A 729 15.04 13.06 19.53
CA PHE A 729 14.25 13.94 18.68
C PHE A 729 12.97 14.43 19.41
N THR A 730 12.34 15.47 18.86
CA THR A 730 11.04 15.98 19.32
C THR A 730 10.06 15.93 18.16
N ILE A 731 8.93 15.25 18.34
CA ILE A 731 7.87 15.10 17.34
C ILE A 731 7.02 16.37 17.31
N ALA A 732 6.52 16.80 18.47
CA ALA A 732 5.65 17.96 18.61
C ALA A 732 5.84 18.60 20.00
N LYS A 733 5.57 19.90 20.12
CA LYS A 733 5.79 20.66 21.35
C LYS A 733 4.51 21.24 21.90
N ASP A 734 4.38 21.20 23.22
CA ASP A 734 3.29 21.80 24.00
C ASP A 734 1.89 21.45 23.44
N VAL A 735 1.72 20.20 23.00
CA VAL A 735 0.56 19.73 22.22
C VAL A 735 -0.73 19.76 23.03
N GLY A 736 -0.63 19.50 24.33
CA GLY A 736 -1.78 19.53 25.23
C GLY A 736 -1.38 19.59 26.69
N TYR A 737 -2.39 19.56 27.57
CA TYR A 737 -2.23 19.75 29.01
C TYR A 737 -2.70 18.51 29.79
N ARG A 738 -1.85 17.96 30.66
CA ARG A 738 -2.25 16.91 31.63
C ARG A 738 -1.40 16.94 32.90
N THR A 739 -1.68 16.03 33.82
CA THR A 739 -0.79 15.77 34.97
C THR A 739 0.36 14.84 34.54
N PRO A 740 1.64 15.12 34.88
CA PRO A 740 2.77 14.31 34.45
C PRO A 740 2.72 12.85 34.94
N TYR A 741 2.48 12.69 36.25
CA TYR A 741 2.04 11.48 36.94
C TYR A 741 1.58 11.89 38.34
N ALA A 742 0.41 11.45 38.78
CA ALA A 742 -0.22 11.95 40.01
C ALA A 742 0.19 11.15 41.26
N ILE A 743 0.40 11.80 42.41
CA ILE A 743 0.65 11.09 43.69
C ILE A 743 -0.63 10.51 44.34
N TYR A 744 -1.81 10.90 43.84
CA TYR A 744 -3.12 10.34 44.16
C TYR A 744 -3.87 10.12 42.84
N GLY A 745 -4.47 8.96 42.61
CA GLY A 745 -5.17 8.62 41.37
C GLY A 745 -4.35 7.84 40.34
N PHE A 746 -3.05 7.59 40.60
CA PHE A 746 -2.23 6.69 39.78
C PHE A 746 -2.70 5.23 39.82
N GLU A 747 -3.55 4.88 40.80
CA GLU A 747 -4.30 3.63 40.87
C GLU A 747 -5.41 3.51 39.80
N THR A 748 -5.63 4.59 39.03
CA THR A 748 -6.66 4.72 37.99
C THR A 748 -6.17 5.41 36.70
N ASP A 749 -4.92 5.91 36.64
CA ASP A 749 -4.32 6.56 35.46
C ASP A 749 -3.83 5.50 34.45
N PHE A 750 -4.80 4.80 33.86
CA PHE A 750 -4.60 3.73 32.88
C PHE A 750 -4.60 4.24 31.42
N ASP A 751 -4.70 5.56 31.20
CA ASP A 751 -4.92 6.16 29.88
C ASP A 751 -3.71 5.91 28.92
N HIS A 752 -3.98 5.30 27.76
CA HIS A 752 -2.98 4.97 26.74
C HIS A 752 -2.73 6.16 25.80
N VAL A 753 -2.08 7.21 26.31
CA VAL A 753 -2.01 8.53 25.64
C VAL A 753 -1.06 8.61 24.43
N ILE A 754 -0.16 7.65 24.22
CA ILE A 754 0.74 7.57 23.05
C ILE A 754 1.05 6.12 22.69
N ASP A 755 1.15 5.85 21.39
CA ASP A 755 1.54 4.55 20.83
C ASP A 755 2.34 4.71 19.52
N ILE A 756 3.01 3.65 19.06
CA ILE A 756 3.87 3.66 17.86
C ILE A 756 3.85 2.30 17.14
N PHE A 757 3.67 2.34 15.82
CA PHE A 757 3.87 1.19 14.94
C PHE A 757 4.68 1.63 13.71
N ASP A 758 5.70 0.84 13.37
CA ASP A 758 6.66 1.14 12.29
C ASP A 758 7.22 2.57 12.42
N ASP A 759 7.00 3.41 11.41
CA ASP A 759 7.42 4.81 11.39
C ASP A 759 6.29 5.80 11.75
N ILE A 760 5.14 5.34 12.24
CA ILE A 760 4.01 6.18 12.64
C ILE A 760 3.79 6.19 14.16
N VAL A 761 3.72 7.39 14.73
CA VAL A 761 3.39 7.64 16.14
C VAL A 761 1.99 8.24 16.23
N VAL A 762 1.18 7.81 17.20
CA VAL A 762 -0.15 8.39 17.49
C VAL A 762 -0.25 8.84 18.94
N TRP A 763 -0.98 9.92 19.21
CA TRP A 763 -1.19 10.41 20.58
C TRP A 763 -2.52 11.15 20.75
N GLU A 764 -3.06 11.14 21.98
CA GLU A 764 -4.09 12.08 22.39
C GLU A 764 -3.43 13.44 22.70
N ALA A 765 -4.05 14.54 22.26
CA ALA A 765 -3.80 15.84 22.85
C ALA A 765 -5.09 16.66 23.01
N ASN A 766 -5.35 17.12 24.25
CA ASN A 766 -6.55 17.89 24.64
C ASN A 766 -7.92 17.24 24.36
N GLY A 767 -7.96 15.93 24.08
CA GLY A 767 -9.16 15.20 23.68
C GLY A 767 -9.34 15.03 22.17
N ASP A 768 -8.36 15.43 21.35
CA ASP A 768 -8.24 15.08 19.93
C ASP A 768 -7.21 13.94 19.76
N ILE A 769 -7.26 13.20 18.63
CA ILE A 769 -6.19 12.26 18.23
C ILE A 769 -5.34 12.84 17.11
N TYR A 770 -4.03 12.74 17.24
CA TYR A 770 -3.03 13.16 16.25
C TYR A 770 -2.10 12.01 15.87
N GLY A 771 -1.49 12.12 14.69
CA GLY A 771 -0.45 11.23 14.18
C GLY A 771 0.80 11.98 13.73
N ALA A 772 1.92 11.27 13.62
CA ALA A 772 3.15 11.77 13.02
C ALA A 772 3.92 10.67 12.30
N ASP A 773 4.43 11.02 11.12
CA ASP A 773 5.41 10.27 10.37
C ASP A 773 6.82 10.64 10.89
N ILE A 774 7.54 9.63 11.38
CA ILE A 774 8.89 9.74 11.95
C ILE A 774 9.91 8.89 11.17
N SER A 775 9.67 8.65 9.88
CA SER A 775 10.58 7.93 8.99
C SER A 775 11.94 8.64 8.88
N ASP A 776 11.96 9.90 8.45
CA ASP A 776 13.07 10.82 8.70
C ASP A 776 12.83 11.61 10.00
N ILE A 777 13.48 11.18 11.10
CA ILE A 777 13.42 11.92 12.38
C ILE A 777 14.08 13.31 12.36
N ASN A 778 14.61 13.77 11.22
CA ASN A 778 14.99 15.17 11.00
C ASN A 778 13.87 16.02 10.33
N GLN A 779 12.85 15.38 9.75
CA GLN A 779 11.77 16.00 8.96
C GLN A 779 10.39 15.40 9.33
N ILE A 780 10.12 15.29 10.63
CA ILE A 780 8.89 14.73 11.19
C ILE A 780 7.66 15.52 10.71
N ARG A 781 6.66 14.82 10.16
CA ARG A 781 5.40 15.41 9.69
C ARG A 781 4.24 15.00 10.59
N THR A 782 3.67 15.95 11.32
CA THR A 782 2.45 15.74 12.11
C THR A 782 1.18 15.95 11.29
N PHE A 783 0.09 15.28 11.68
CA PHE A 783 -1.24 15.41 11.08
C PHE A 783 -2.35 15.12 12.12
N PRO A 784 -3.54 15.75 12.03
CA PRO A 784 -4.69 15.37 12.85
C PRO A 784 -5.28 14.05 12.36
N ILE A 785 -5.78 13.22 13.27
CA ILE A 785 -6.51 11.97 12.95
C ILE A 785 -8.00 12.13 13.27
N CYS A 786 -8.35 12.67 14.44
CA CYS A 786 -9.72 12.96 14.83
C CYS A 786 -9.80 14.24 15.67
N LEU A 787 -10.76 15.11 15.34
CA LEU A 787 -10.99 16.44 15.93
C LEU A 787 -12.48 16.65 16.29
N ASP A 788 -13.14 15.62 16.86
CA ASP A 788 -14.56 15.70 17.22
C ASP A 788 -14.76 16.38 18.59
N LYS A 789 -15.98 16.79 18.91
CA LYS A 789 -16.32 17.59 20.11
C LYS A 789 -16.34 16.79 21.42
N GLY A 790 -16.27 15.46 21.35
CA GLY A 790 -16.09 14.59 22.51
C GLY A 790 -14.66 14.61 23.03
N ARG A 791 -14.35 13.83 24.08
CA ARG A 791 -12.95 13.42 24.34
C ARG A 791 -12.66 12.18 23.51
N GLN A 792 -11.61 12.23 22.69
CA GLN A 792 -10.96 11.08 22.10
C GLN A 792 -9.67 10.78 22.90
N TYR A 793 -9.46 9.53 23.31
CA TYR A 793 -8.34 9.11 24.17
C TYR A 793 -8.08 7.59 24.05
N ASP A 794 -7.03 7.09 24.70
CA ASP A 794 -6.53 5.71 24.51
C ASP A 794 -6.24 5.31 23.03
N PRO A 795 -5.52 6.12 22.22
CA PRO A 795 -5.08 5.66 20.90
C PRO A 795 -4.11 4.47 20.95
N ALA A 796 -4.34 3.48 20.08
CA ALA A 796 -3.41 2.40 19.75
C ALA A 796 -3.34 2.20 18.23
N ILE A 797 -2.20 1.75 17.70
CA ILE A 797 -1.93 1.65 16.26
C ILE A 797 -1.37 0.30 15.82
N TYR A 798 -1.85 -0.21 14.68
CA TYR A 798 -1.18 -1.28 13.95
C TYR A 798 -1.31 -1.09 12.44
N GLY A 799 -0.17 -1.02 11.73
CA GLY A 799 -0.12 -0.78 10.29
C GLY A 799 -0.89 0.49 9.89
N ARG A 800 -1.93 0.33 9.08
CA ARG A 800 -2.81 1.41 8.61
C ARG A 800 -3.98 1.76 9.54
N PHE A 801 -4.15 1.05 10.65
CA PHE A 801 -5.32 1.18 11.52
C PHE A 801 -4.94 1.81 12.86
N VAL A 802 -5.65 2.89 13.21
CA VAL A 802 -5.58 3.55 14.52
C VAL A 802 -6.93 3.37 15.19
N VAL A 803 -6.96 2.89 16.43
CA VAL A 803 -8.17 2.72 17.23
C VAL A 803 -8.09 3.55 18.50
N TRP A 804 -9.20 4.10 18.97
CA TRP A 804 -9.25 4.91 20.19
C TRP A 804 -10.62 4.82 20.87
N THR A 805 -10.69 5.27 22.12
CA THR A 805 -11.93 5.48 22.86
C THR A 805 -12.51 6.87 22.60
N ASP A 806 -13.78 6.94 22.27
CA ASP A 806 -14.41 8.15 21.74
C ASP A 806 -15.71 8.52 22.48
N CYS A 807 -15.75 9.73 23.02
CA CYS A 807 -16.92 10.26 23.75
C CYS A 807 -17.71 11.33 22.96
N ARG A 808 -17.79 11.23 21.62
CA ARG A 808 -18.60 12.18 20.83
C ARG A 808 -20.12 11.98 21.01
N GLU A 809 -20.56 10.73 21.16
CA GLU A 809 -21.97 10.37 21.38
C GLU A 809 -22.29 10.15 22.88
N ASP A 810 -21.39 9.48 23.62
CA ASP A 810 -21.67 8.98 24.97
C ASP A 810 -20.42 8.99 25.92
N SER A 811 -20.38 8.11 26.92
CA SER A 811 -19.29 7.85 27.86
C SER A 811 -18.06 7.11 27.32
N GLY A 812 -18.10 6.54 26.11
CA GLY A 812 -16.98 5.90 25.42
C GLY A 812 -17.41 4.76 24.50
N ASP A 813 -17.38 5.00 23.19
CA ASP A 813 -17.41 4.00 22.12
C ASP A 813 -15.97 3.66 21.66
N ILE A 814 -15.76 2.60 20.86
CA ILE A 814 -14.46 2.39 20.16
C ILE A 814 -14.60 2.81 18.70
N TYR A 815 -13.72 3.70 18.25
CA TYR A 815 -13.62 4.14 16.85
C TYR A 815 -12.34 3.63 16.19
N ILE A 816 -12.33 3.63 14.87
CA ILE A 816 -11.20 3.27 14.03
C ILE A 816 -11.01 4.29 12.90
N ALA A 817 -9.76 4.65 12.64
CA ALA A 817 -9.32 5.39 11.47
C ALA A 817 -8.47 4.50 10.56
N ASP A 818 -8.65 4.68 9.25
CA ASP A 818 -7.72 4.21 8.24
C ASP A 818 -6.79 5.37 7.85
N ILE A 819 -5.50 5.24 8.16
CA ILE A 819 -4.48 6.27 7.94
C ILE A 819 -3.59 5.99 6.73
N THR A 820 -4.01 5.11 5.81
CA THR A 820 -3.24 4.77 4.59
C THR A 820 -2.89 6.00 3.74
N ASP A 821 -3.77 7.00 3.72
CA ASP A 821 -3.43 8.37 3.31
C ASP A 821 -3.69 9.32 4.49
N PRO A 822 -2.64 9.83 5.17
CA PRO A 822 -2.77 10.80 6.25
C PRO A 822 -3.42 12.14 5.86
N ASN A 823 -3.69 12.38 4.58
CA ASN A 823 -4.43 13.55 4.09
C ASN A 823 -5.92 13.25 3.83
N ALA A 824 -6.33 11.97 3.81
CA ALA A 824 -7.67 11.50 3.46
C ALA A 824 -8.16 10.40 4.44
N ILE A 825 -7.99 10.65 5.73
CA ILE A 825 -8.25 9.69 6.82
C ILE A 825 -9.74 9.37 6.92
N VAL A 826 -10.08 8.08 6.84
CA VAL A 826 -11.47 7.59 6.95
C VAL A 826 -11.74 7.11 8.37
N ILE A 827 -12.62 7.82 9.08
CA ILE A 827 -13.04 7.50 10.46
C ILE A 827 -14.36 6.72 10.43
N SER A 828 -14.48 5.68 11.25
CA SER A 828 -15.73 4.94 11.46
C SER A 828 -15.86 4.39 12.89
N PRO A 829 -17.09 4.17 13.41
CA PRO A 829 -17.29 3.47 14.66
C PRO A 829 -16.97 1.97 14.50
N LEU A 830 -16.07 1.44 15.33
CA LEU A 830 -15.72 0.02 15.36
C LEU A 830 -16.65 -0.77 16.29
N VAL A 831 -16.96 -0.19 17.46
CA VAL A 831 -17.86 -0.73 18.47
C VAL A 831 -18.71 0.41 19.02
N ARG A 832 -20.03 0.20 19.10
CA ARG A 832 -20.92 1.06 19.90
C ARG A 832 -21.70 0.23 20.91
N GLY A 833 -21.96 0.79 22.10
CA GLY A 833 -22.62 0.04 23.18
C GLY A 833 -23.36 0.91 24.21
N PRO A 834 -24.24 0.32 25.04
CA PRO A 834 -24.95 1.02 26.12
C PRO A 834 -24.11 1.18 27.41
N ASN A 835 -22.81 0.91 27.31
CA ASN A 835 -21.79 0.90 28.35
C ASN A 835 -20.62 1.74 27.84
N ARG A 836 -19.74 2.22 28.74
CA ARG A 836 -18.40 2.65 28.35
C ARG A 836 -17.59 1.45 27.86
N GLN A 837 -17.23 1.47 26.58
CA GLN A 837 -16.05 0.78 26.07
C GLN A 837 -14.82 1.69 26.27
N SER A 838 -13.64 1.11 26.52
CA SER A 838 -12.39 1.87 26.64
C SER A 838 -11.14 1.00 26.47
N GLN A 839 -9.96 1.63 26.45
CA GLN A 839 -8.65 0.98 26.41
C GLN A 839 -8.52 -0.05 25.27
N PRO A 840 -8.70 0.36 24.01
CA PRO A 840 -8.43 -0.53 22.88
C PRO A 840 -6.92 -0.80 22.75
N ALA A 841 -6.58 -2.02 22.36
CA ALA A 841 -5.27 -2.36 21.80
C ALA A 841 -5.48 -3.21 20.53
N ILE A 842 -4.57 -3.10 19.57
CA ILE A 842 -4.73 -3.66 18.23
C ILE A 842 -3.47 -4.43 17.80
N ASP A 843 -3.68 -5.61 17.22
CA ASP A 843 -2.65 -6.38 16.52
C ASP A 843 -3.22 -6.95 15.22
N GLY A 844 -2.56 -6.67 14.09
CA GLY A 844 -3.00 -7.09 12.76
C GLY A 844 -4.40 -6.60 12.40
N ASN A 845 -5.39 -7.49 12.54
CA ASN A 845 -6.81 -7.20 12.33
C ASN A 845 -7.68 -7.51 13.56
N VAL A 846 -7.08 -7.72 14.73
CA VAL A 846 -7.75 -8.04 15.99
C VAL A 846 -7.63 -6.86 16.94
N VAL A 847 -8.76 -6.40 17.47
CA VAL A 847 -8.83 -5.33 18.49
C VAL A 847 -9.37 -5.93 19.78
N VAL A 848 -8.66 -5.72 20.87
CA VAL A 848 -9.08 -6.05 22.23
C VAL A 848 -9.47 -4.78 22.96
N TYR A 849 -10.50 -4.81 23.82
CA TYR A 849 -10.97 -3.62 24.55
C TYR A 849 -11.69 -4.00 25.85
N GLU A 850 -11.83 -3.04 26.76
CA GLU A 850 -12.69 -3.16 27.95
C GLU A 850 -14.12 -2.72 27.61
N ASP A 851 -15.12 -3.50 28.02
CA ASP A 851 -16.56 -3.14 28.04
C ASP A 851 -17.07 -3.31 29.48
N GLN A 852 -17.10 -2.21 30.25
CA GLN A 852 -17.48 -2.21 31.67
C GLN A 852 -16.81 -3.36 32.47
N TYR A 853 -15.48 -3.33 32.52
CA TYR A 853 -14.57 -4.35 33.08
C TYR A 853 -14.57 -5.72 32.41
N ALA A 854 -15.42 -6.01 31.41
CA ALA A 854 -15.34 -7.26 30.65
C ALA A 854 -14.39 -7.10 29.47
N ILE A 855 -13.38 -7.95 29.37
CA ILE A 855 -12.48 -7.96 28.21
C ILE A 855 -13.24 -8.52 27.01
N LYS A 856 -13.19 -7.80 25.89
CA LYS A 856 -13.81 -8.15 24.61
C LYS A 856 -12.75 -8.23 23.52
N VAL A 857 -13.09 -8.94 22.45
CA VAL A 857 -12.26 -9.05 21.26
C VAL A 857 -13.15 -8.92 20.03
N ILE A 858 -12.74 -8.10 19.08
CA ILE A 858 -13.43 -7.90 17.80
C ILE A 858 -12.41 -8.01 16.66
N ARG A 859 -12.82 -8.60 15.53
CA ARG A 859 -11.95 -8.80 14.36
C ARG A 859 -12.45 -7.98 13.18
N ILE A 860 -11.57 -7.14 12.64
CA ILE A 860 -11.78 -6.34 11.43
C ILE A 860 -11.72 -7.28 10.23
N VAL A 861 -12.73 -7.24 9.35
CA VAL A 861 -12.75 -8.04 8.12
C VAL A 861 -13.05 -7.11 6.94
N PRO A 862 -12.15 -6.98 5.94
CA PRO A 862 -12.34 -6.08 4.82
C PRO A 862 -13.67 -6.32 4.08
N GLY A 863 -14.43 -5.25 3.87
CA GLY A 863 -15.74 -5.29 3.20
C GLY A 863 -16.91 -5.77 4.07
N TYR A 864 -16.73 -5.96 5.38
CA TYR A 864 -17.80 -6.39 6.30
C TYR A 864 -17.78 -5.62 7.63
N ALA A 865 -18.93 -5.54 8.28
CA ALA A 865 -19.06 -5.08 9.66
C ALA A 865 -18.18 -5.91 10.63
N PRO A 866 -17.55 -5.29 11.65
CA PRO A 866 -16.65 -5.95 12.59
C PRO A 866 -17.24 -7.17 13.31
N VAL A 867 -16.44 -8.22 13.51
CA VAL A 867 -16.89 -9.53 14.04
C VAL A 867 -16.46 -9.72 15.50
N ALA A 868 -17.42 -9.63 16.43
CA ALA A 868 -17.17 -9.88 17.85
C ALA A 868 -16.89 -11.37 18.13
N LEU A 869 -15.74 -11.66 18.76
CA LEU A 869 -15.31 -13.02 19.08
C LEU A 869 -15.78 -13.45 20.48
N ARG A 870 -16.30 -14.66 20.59
CA ARG A 870 -16.83 -15.19 21.85
C ARG A 870 -15.73 -15.84 22.69
N MET A 871 -15.35 -15.18 23.78
CA MET A 871 -14.45 -15.72 24.81
C MET A 871 -15.18 -16.61 25.81
N GLU A 872 -14.62 -17.78 26.11
CA GLU A 872 -15.09 -18.63 27.20
C GLU A 872 -14.84 -17.96 28.56
N GLY A 873 -15.80 -18.10 29.48
CA GLY A 873 -15.71 -17.59 30.85
C GLY A 873 -16.01 -16.09 31.02
N GLN A 874 -16.06 -15.30 29.96
CA GLN A 874 -16.19 -13.82 29.99
C GLN A 874 -15.14 -13.17 30.91
N PRO A 875 -13.86 -13.15 30.48
CA PRO A 875 -12.76 -12.60 31.28
C PRO A 875 -13.00 -11.12 31.65
N GLN A 876 -12.48 -10.73 32.81
CA GLN A 876 -12.64 -9.38 33.37
C GLN A 876 -11.30 -8.78 33.81
N GLY A 877 -11.18 -7.46 33.66
CA GLY A 877 -10.03 -6.68 34.09
C GLY A 877 -9.91 -5.34 33.35
N TYR A 878 -8.67 -4.85 33.31
CA TYR A 878 -8.24 -3.55 32.80
C TYR A 878 -6.97 -3.72 31.94
N THR A 879 -6.64 -2.71 31.14
CA THR A 879 -5.44 -2.61 30.30
C THR A 879 -5.14 -3.89 29.53
N PRO A 880 -6.01 -4.28 28.58
CA PRO A 880 -5.72 -5.39 27.69
C PRO A 880 -4.58 -5.02 26.73
N SER A 881 -3.57 -5.88 26.61
CA SER A 881 -2.57 -5.85 25.54
C SER A 881 -2.67 -7.15 24.72
N ILE A 882 -2.35 -7.08 23.43
CA ILE A 882 -2.47 -8.19 22.46
C ILE A 882 -1.20 -8.29 21.61
N TRP A 883 -0.77 -9.53 21.34
CA TRP A 883 0.22 -9.86 20.32
C TRP A 883 -0.13 -11.19 19.66
N ALA A 884 -0.39 -11.18 18.34
CA ALA A 884 -0.81 -12.32 17.54
C ALA A 884 -2.03 -13.07 18.12
N ASP A 885 -1.83 -14.26 18.69
CA ASP A 885 -2.89 -15.04 19.34
C ASP A 885 -2.96 -14.83 20.86
N ALA A 886 -2.04 -14.09 21.48
CA ALA A 886 -1.94 -13.95 22.92
C ALA A 886 -2.49 -12.60 23.40
N ILE A 887 -3.31 -12.63 24.45
CA ILE A 887 -3.93 -11.45 25.09
C ILE A 887 -3.61 -11.52 26.59
N VAL A 888 -3.14 -10.43 27.17
CA VAL A 888 -2.94 -10.27 28.62
C VAL A 888 -3.71 -9.07 29.15
N TRP A 889 -4.07 -9.08 30.43
CA TRP A 889 -4.76 -7.96 31.09
C TRP A 889 -4.55 -8.03 32.61
N GLN A 890 -4.78 -6.91 33.31
CA GLN A 890 -4.76 -6.88 34.77
C GLN A 890 -6.16 -7.22 35.32
N ALA A 891 -6.34 -8.32 36.05
CA ALA A 891 -7.65 -8.84 36.44
C ALA A 891 -8.35 -8.09 37.60
N GLY A 892 -8.12 -6.77 37.72
CA GLY A 892 -8.54 -5.92 38.84
C GLY A 892 -7.40 -5.05 39.38
N ILE A 893 -7.74 -3.91 39.98
CA ILE A 893 -6.78 -2.85 40.40
C ILE A 893 -5.64 -3.37 41.31
N TYR A 894 -5.87 -4.42 42.10
CA TYR A 894 -4.86 -5.08 42.96
C TYR A 894 -4.67 -6.58 42.66
N SER A 895 -5.20 -7.04 41.53
CA SER A 895 -5.23 -8.44 41.09
C SER A 895 -4.06 -8.76 40.16
N PRO A 896 -3.60 -10.02 40.10
CA PRO A 896 -2.52 -10.41 39.19
C PRO A 896 -2.91 -10.28 37.71
N VAL A 897 -1.88 -10.21 36.86
CA VAL A 897 -2.00 -10.37 35.41
C VAL A 897 -2.63 -11.74 35.09
N GLN A 898 -3.53 -11.76 34.12
CA GLN A 898 -4.06 -12.97 33.49
C GLN A 898 -3.80 -12.90 31.98
N GLY A 899 -3.95 -14.03 31.29
CA GLY A 899 -3.91 -14.05 29.83
C GLY A 899 -4.56 -15.29 29.22
N ILE A 900 -4.84 -15.22 27.93
CA ILE A 900 -5.23 -16.36 27.08
C ILE A 900 -4.45 -16.33 25.77
N SER A 901 -4.29 -17.50 25.17
CA SER A 901 -4.13 -17.65 23.72
C SER A 901 -5.52 -17.89 23.12
N LEU A 902 -5.86 -17.15 22.07
CA LEU A 902 -7.15 -17.11 21.39
C LEU A 902 -6.94 -17.29 19.89
N ARG A 903 -6.89 -18.54 19.41
CA ARG A 903 -6.80 -18.84 17.97
C ARG A 903 -8.19 -18.79 17.36
N ALA A 904 -8.46 -17.83 16.50
CA ALA A 904 -9.81 -17.51 16.02
C ALA A 904 -9.90 -17.52 14.48
N GLY A 905 -9.83 -18.71 13.89
CA GLY A 905 -9.93 -18.91 12.46
C GLY A 905 -11.25 -18.40 11.90
N ILE A 906 -11.19 -17.30 11.15
CA ILE A 906 -12.30 -16.79 10.34
C ILE A 906 -12.14 -17.32 8.91
N SER A 907 -13.13 -18.06 8.44
CA SER A 907 -13.23 -18.49 7.05
C SER A 907 -14.37 -17.76 6.33
N VAL A 908 -14.02 -17.08 5.24
CA VAL A 908 -14.90 -16.26 4.40
C VAL A 908 -14.64 -16.56 2.91
N PRO A 909 -15.62 -16.41 2.00
CA PRO A 909 -15.48 -16.85 0.60
C PRO A 909 -14.31 -16.25 -0.20
N ASN A 910 -13.79 -15.09 0.23
CA ASN A 910 -12.76 -14.31 -0.46
C ASN A 910 -11.52 -14.01 0.41
N GLY A 911 -11.22 -14.83 1.42
CA GLY A 911 -9.99 -14.68 2.21
C GLY A 911 -8.72 -14.91 1.35
N PRO A 912 -7.62 -14.16 1.57
CA PRO A 912 -6.43 -14.19 0.73
C PRO A 912 -5.54 -15.44 0.91
N VAL A 913 -5.83 -16.30 1.89
CA VAL A 913 -5.12 -17.57 2.11
C VAL A 913 -6.08 -18.75 1.90
N GLU A 914 -5.80 -19.66 0.97
CA GLU A 914 -6.69 -20.78 0.60
C GLU A 914 -6.11 -22.16 0.95
N ILE A 915 -6.89 -22.98 1.65
CA ILE A 915 -6.63 -24.43 1.76
C ILE A 915 -7.17 -25.11 0.49
N VAL A 916 -6.28 -25.44 -0.44
CA VAL A 916 -6.61 -25.90 -1.80
C VAL A 916 -7.46 -27.18 -1.80
N GLN A 917 -7.27 -28.08 -0.83
CA GLN A 917 -8.02 -29.34 -0.73
C GLN A 917 -9.49 -29.16 -0.28
N THR A 918 -9.87 -27.99 0.24
CA THR A 918 -11.23 -27.71 0.73
C THR A 918 -11.85 -26.46 0.11
N ALA A 919 -11.09 -25.67 -0.66
CA ALA A 919 -11.41 -24.30 -1.07
C ALA A 919 -11.79 -23.38 0.11
N ALA A 920 -11.39 -23.74 1.35
CA ALA A 920 -11.65 -22.94 2.54
C ALA A 920 -10.62 -21.82 2.60
N ARG A 921 -11.09 -20.58 2.58
CA ARG A 921 -10.27 -19.38 2.59
C ARG A 921 -10.26 -18.71 3.96
N TYR A 922 -9.13 -18.11 4.32
CA TYR A 922 -8.81 -17.54 5.64
C TYR A 922 -8.13 -16.18 5.48
N MET A 923 -8.13 -15.39 6.56
CA MET A 923 -7.48 -14.07 6.58
C MET A 923 -5.97 -14.13 6.87
N THR A 924 -5.52 -15.07 7.71
CA THR A 924 -4.09 -15.24 8.05
C THR A 924 -3.58 -16.63 7.69
N ILE A 925 -2.27 -16.74 7.56
CA ILE A 925 -1.57 -17.97 7.23
C ILE A 925 -1.64 -18.96 8.39
N GLN A 926 -1.44 -18.48 9.62
CA GLN A 926 -1.48 -19.29 10.83
C GLN A 926 -2.87 -19.87 11.08
N ASP A 927 -3.97 -19.18 10.73
CA ASP A 927 -5.32 -19.73 10.81
C ASP A 927 -5.54 -20.87 9.79
N ALA A 928 -5.06 -20.72 8.56
CA ALA A 928 -5.08 -21.81 7.58
C ALA A 928 -4.22 -23.00 8.03
N VAL A 929 -3.04 -22.76 8.63
CA VAL A 929 -2.18 -23.80 9.22
C VAL A 929 -2.87 -24.52 10.39
N ASN A 930 -3.59 -23.79 11.25
CA ASN A 930 -4.35 -24.38 12.37
C ASN A 930 -5.49 -25.29 11.88
N ALA A 931 -6.14 -24.94 10.77
CA ALA A 931 -7.25 -25.71 10.20
C ALA A 931 -6.81 -26.84 9.24
N ALA A 932 -5.58 -26.79 8.74
CA ALA A 932 -5.04 -27.75 7.78
C ALA A 932 -4.75 -29.13 8.38
N LYS A 933 -4.73 -30.14 7.50
CA LYS A 933 -4.36 -31.53 7.84
C LYS A 933 -3.10 -31.92 7.08
N ALA A 934 -2.31 -32.83 7.65
CA ALA A 934 -1.09 -33.32 7.01
C ALA A 934 -1.31 -33.74 5.54
N GLY A 935 -0.50 -33.17 4.64
CA GLY A 935 -0.60 -33.30 3.18
C GLY A 935 -1.40 -32.19 2.48
N TYR A 936 -1.96 -31.21 3.21
CA TYR A 936 -2.69 -30.09 2.60
C TYR A 936 -1.74 -29.02 2.03
N ARG A 937 -2.20 -28.29 1.02
CA ARG A 937 -1.54 -27.13 0.40
C ARG A 937 -2.30 -25.86 0.78
N ILE A 938 -1.58 -24.92 1.37
CA ILE A 938 -2.02 -23.59 1.76
C ILE A 938 -1.43 -22.62 0.73
N SER A 939 -2.31 -22.03 -0.09
CA SER A 939 -1.98 -21.11 -1.18
C SER A 939 -2.19 -19.68 -0.72
N ILE A 940 -1.15 -18.85 -0.80
CA ILE A 940 -1.10 -17.50 -0.24
C ILE A 940 -1.06 -16.49 -1.39
N ALA A 941 -1.95 -15.49 -1.37
CA ALA A 941 -1.98 -14.41 -2.35
C ALA A 941 -0.77 -13.45 -2.21
N PRO A 942 -0.49 -12.57 -3.20
CA PRO A 942 0.37 -11.41 -3.01
C PRO A 942 -0.15 -10.53 -1.87
N GLY A 943 0.75 -10.08 -0.99
CA GLY A 943 0.44 -9.33 0.23
C GLY A 943 1.53 -9.49 1.29
N VAL A 944 1.57 -8.53 2.23
CA VAL A 944 2.44 -8.61 3.42
C VAL A 944 1.63 -9.18 4.58
N TYR A 945 2.16 -10.23 5.20
CA TYR A 945 1.56 -10.97 6.30
C TYR A 945 2.49 -10.87 7.52
N HIS A 946 2.14 -9.98 8.45
CA HIS A 946 2.89 -9.77 9.69
C HIS A 946 2.51 -10.87 10.71
N GLU A 947 3.15 -12.04 10.63
CA GLU A 947 2.87 -13.19 11.52
C GLU A 947 4.03 -14.21 11.64
N ASP A 948 4.24 -14.75 12.86
CA ASP A 948 5.11 -15.92 13.11
C ASP A 948 4.38 -17.22 12.69
N VAL A 949 4.68 -17.81 11.53
CA VAL A 949 3.98 -19.03 11.06
C VAL A 949 4.55 -20.30 11.70
N ARG A 950 3.82 -20.91 12.65
CA ARG A 950 4.28 -22.08 13.43
C ARG A 950 3.75 -23.40 12.86
N LEU A 951 4.57 -24.08 12.05
CA LEU A 951 4.29 -25.41 11.51
C LEU A 951 4.60 -26.49 12.56
N THR A 952 3.57 -27.08 13.17
CA THR A 952 3.72 -28.05 14.27
C THR A 952 3.09 -29.41 13.95
N GLN A 953 3.82 -30.50 14.22
CA GLN A 953 3.37 -31.92 14.18
C GLN A 953 2.81 -32.48 12.86
N GLN A 954 2.52 -31.64 11.86
CA GLN A 954 1.92 -32.02 10.57
C GLN A 954 2.83 -31.62 9.41
N ASP A 955 2.97 -32.50 8.42
CA ASP A 955 3.60 -32.15 7.14
C ASP A 955 2.62 -31.33 6.29
N LEU A 956 2.93 -30.06 6.02
CA LEU A 956 2.09 -29.14 5.25
C LEU A 956 2.86 -28.49 4.10
N ILE A 957 2.18 -28.19 3.00
CA ILE A 957 2.74 -27.40 1.89
C ILE A 957 2.26 -25.95 2.03
N LEU A 958 3.19 -25.04 2.27
CA LEU A 958 2.98 -23.61 2.40
C LEU A 958 3.56 -22.92 1.17
N THR A 959 2.75 -22.18 0.41
CA THR A 959 3.18 -21.67 -0.90
C THR A 959 2.46 -20.39 -1.32
N SER A 960 3.07 -19.57 -2.16
CA SER A 960 2.35 -18.50 -2.86
C SER A 960 1.49 -19.06 -4.00
N VAL A 961 0.60 -18.24 -4.57
CA VAL A 961 -0.23 -18.62 -5.72
C VAL A 961 0.58 -19.00 -6.98
N TYR A 962 1.79 -18.44 -7.16
CA TYR A 962 2.66 -18.70 -8.32
C TYR A 962 4.15 -18.74 -7.90
N PRO A 963 4.61 -19.82 -7.23
CA PRO A 963 5.95 -19.87 -6.61
C PRO A 963 7.12 -19.89 -7.60
N SER A 964 6.84 -20.00 -8.91
CA SER A 964 7.81 -19.89 -9.99
C SER A 964 7.97 -18.47 -10.55
N HIS A 965 7.12 -17.51 -10.16
CA HIS A 965 7.13 -16.15 -10.67
C HIS A 965 7.75 -15.22 -9.62
N TRP A 966 8.94 -14.69 -9.90
CA TRP A 966 9.73 -13.99 -8.88
C TRP A 966 9.02 -12.74 -8.32
N ASP A 967 8.28 -12.01 -9.15
CA ASP A 967 7.48 -10.86 -8.71
C ASP A 967 6.43 -11.26 -7.66
N VAL A 968 5.83 -12.46 -7.79
CA VAL A 968 4.87 -13.01 -6.83
C VAL A 968 5.58 -13.49 -5.56
N VAL A 969 6.76 -14.09 -5.67
CA VAL A 969 7.60 -14.44 -4.50
C VAL A 969 7.97 -13.19 -3.70
N GLN A 970 8.31 -12.09 -4.38
CA GLN A 970 8.65 -10.80 -3.76
C GLN A 970 7.43 -10.08 -3.16
N GLN A 971 6.23 -10.29 -3.71
CA GLN A 971 4.99 -9.67 -3.21
C GLN A 971 4.28 -10.51 -2.13
N THR A 972 4.46 -11.83 -2.07
CA THR A 972 3.98 -12.67 -0.96
C THR A 972 5.02 -12.70 0.15
N VAL A 973 4.93 -11.73 1.06
CA VAL A 973 5.88 -11.50 2.15
C VAL A 973 5.31 -12.03 3.47
N ILE A 974 6.02 -12.91 4.15
CA ILE A 974 5.81 -13.19 5.57
C ILE A 974 6.84 -12.38 6.35
N ASP A 975 6.35 -11.37 7.06
CA ASP A 975 7.12 -10.50 7.92
C ASP A 975 6.99 -11.04 9.36
N GLY A 976 7.98 -11.83 9.76
CA GLY A 976 7.99 -12.54 11.04
C GLY A 976 8.61 -11.73 12.17
N PHE A 977 8.64 -12.31 13.37
CA PHE A 977 9.17 -11.63 14.55
C PHE A 977 10.23 -12.47 15.30
N ASP A 978 9.90 -13.70 15.70
CA ASP A 978 10.90 -14.66 16.20
C ASP A 978 11.46 -15.49 15.02
N ALA A 979 10.55 -15.98 14.18
CA ALA A 979 10.89 -16.31 12.79
C ALA A 979 9.65 -16.43 11.92
N ALA A 980 9.73 -15.89 10.69
CA ALA A 980 8.65 -15.89 9.71
C ALA A 980 8.06 -17.29 9.48
N VAL A 981 8.90 -18.34 9.45
CA VAL A 981 8.42 -19.73 9.55
C VAL A 981 9.20 -20.55 10.59
N GLN A 982 8.46 -21.24 11.46
CA GLN A 982 8.98 -22.10 12.52
C GLN A 982 8.57 -23.56 12.33
N CYS A 983 9.53 -24.49 12.39
CA CYS A 983 9.29 -25.94 12.24
C CYS A 983 9.81 -26.70 13.48
N TYR A 984 8.90 -27.38 14.19
CA TYR A 984 9.21 -28.03 15.48
C TYR A 984 8.92 -29.54 15.51
N SER A 985 9.98 -30.34 15.68
CA SER A 985 9.97 -31.77 16.03
C SER A 985 9.10 -32.68 15.15
N GLY A 986 9.73 -33.28 14.13
CA GLY A 986 9.18 -34.43 13.39
C GLY A 986 8.65 -34.15 11.98
N GLN A 987 8.66 -32.89 11.53
CA GLN A 987 8.41 -32.50 10.14
C GLN A 987 9.45 -33.15 9.22
N THR A 988 9.00 -33.66 8.08
CA THR A 988 9.82 -34.26 7.03
C THR A 988 9.88 -33.34 5.82
N THR A 989 10.57 -33.76 4.75
CA THR A 989 10.61 -33.03 3.46
C THR A 989 9.27 -32.99 2.72
N ARG A 990 8.21 -33.57 3.31
CA ARG A 990 6.81 -33.39 2.91
C ARG A 990 6.20 -32.12 3.50
N THR A 991 6.82 -31.53 4.53
CA THR A 991 6.65 -30.13 4.87
C THR A 991 7.42 -29.31 3.83
N VAL A 992 6.73 -28.44 3.12
CA VAL A 992 7.27 -27.66 2.01
C VAL A 992 6.96 -26.18 2.24
N ILE A 993 7.95 -25.31 2.06
CA ILE A 993 7.85 -23.85 2.14
C ILE A 993 8.34 -23.35 0.77
N GLU A 994 7.42 -22.91 -0.09
CA GLU A 994 7.64 -22.81 -1.54
C GLU A 994 7.21 -21.45 -2.12
N GLY A 995 8.19 -20.65 -2.54
CA GLY A 995 7.97 -19.39 -3.28
C GLY A 995 7.46 -18.22 -2.42
N LEU A 996 8.12 -17.94 -1.30
CA LEU A 996 7.73 -16.89 -0.34
C LEU A 996 8.91 -15.95 -0.03
N THR A 997 8.65 -14.69 0.30
CA THR A 997 9.64 -13.80 0.94
C THR A 997 9.51 -13.89 2.45
N LEU A 998 10.62 -14.13 3.16
CA LEU A 998 10.68 -14.37 4.60
C LEU A 998 11.64 -13.37 5.26
N THR A 999 11.09 -12.43 6.02
CA THR A 999 11.78 -11.21 6.52
C THR A 999 11.35 -10.84 7.95
N GLY A 1000 11.95 -9.79 8.51
CA GLY A 1000 11.56 -9.14 9.78
C GLY A 1000 11.93 -9.89 11.06
N GLY A 1001 11.96 -11.22 10.99
CA GLY A 1001 12.15 -12.08 12.15
C GLY A 1001 13.55 -12.05 12.71
N TYR A 1002 13.72 -12.57 13.93
CA TYR A 1002 15.05 -12.89 14.46
C TYR A 1002 15.76 -13.91 13.55
N ASN A 1003 15.01 -14.84 12.95
CA ASN A 1003 15.47 -15.68 11.83
C ASN A 1003 14.41 -15.68 10.71
N GLY A 1004 14.80 -15.98 9.47
CA GLY A 1004 13.81 -16.18 8.39
C GLY A 1004 13.10 -17.53 8.50
N VAL A 1005 13.88 -18.60 8.62
CA VAL A 1005 13.38 -19.96 8.88
C VAL A 1005 14.08 -20.58 10.08
N LYS A 1006 13.31 -21.09 11.05
CA LYS A 1006 13.79 -21.66 12.31
C LYS A 1006 13.34 -23.12 12.44
N CYS A 1007 14.27 -24.06 12.37
CA CYS A 1007 13.97 -25.50 12.50
C CYS A 1007 14.60 -26.10 13.76
N ASP A 1008 13.79 -26.79 14.56
CA ASP A 1008 14.24 -27.50 15.76
C ASP A 1008 13.79 -28.96 15.72
N GLY A 1009 14.75 -29.87 15.46
CA GLY A 1009 14.46 -31.29 15.24
C GLY A 1009 13.56 -31.57 14.02
N ALA A 1010 13.68 -30.77 12.96
CA ALA A 1010 12.80 -30.79 11.79
C ALA A 1010 13.57 -30.85 10.46
N GLY A 1011 12.95 -31.36 9.41
CA GLY A 1011 13.56 -31.48 8.08
C GLY A 1011 12.67 -31.05 6.91
N PRO A 1012 12.12 -29.82 6.90
CA PRO A 1012 11.31 -29.33 5.78
C PRO A 1012 12.12 -29.14 4.49
N LEU A 1013 11.42 -29.09 3.36
CA LEU A 1013 11.94 -28.53 2.11
C LEU A 1013 11.59 -27.03 2.07
N VAL A 1014 12.60 -26.17 1.95
CA VAL A 1014 12.43 -24.74 1.66
C VAL A 1014 12.93 -24.51 0.23
N THR A 1015 12.08 -23.98 -0.65
CA THR A 1015 12.43 -23.84 -2.06
C THR A 1015 11.87 -22.58 -2.71
N GLN A 1016 12.63 -21.98 -3.64
CA GLN A 1016 12.22 -20.78 -4.40
C GLN A 1016 11.91 -19.55 -3.52
N CYS A 1017 12.37 -19.53 -2.27
CA CYS A 1017 12.12 -18.44 -1.32
C CYS A 1017 13.22 -17.37 -1.35
N LEU A 1018 12.83 -16.13 -1.03
CA LEU A 1018 13.72 -15.03 -0.67
C LEU A 1018 13.79 -14.95 0.87
N ILE A 1019 14.98 -15.09 1.45
CA ILE A 1019 15.19 -15.10 2.90
C ILE A 1019 16.14 -13.96 3.25
N THR A 1020 15.58 -12.84 3.69
CA THR A 1020 16.27 -11.54 3.69
C THR A 1020 15.84 -10.64 4.85
N GLY A 1021 16.69 -9.71 5.27
CA GLY A 1021 16.32 -8.66 6.25
C GLY A 1021 16.08 -9.15 7.69
N ASN A 1022 16.38 -10.41 8.00
CA ASN A 1022 16.20 -10.98 9.34
C ASN A 1022 17.30 -10.49 10.30
N LEU A 1023 16.99 -10.29 11.58
CA LEU A 1023 17.87 -9.64 12.55
C LEU A 1023 19.12 -10.47 12.92
N ALA A 1024 19.02 -11.79 12.90
CA ALA A 1024 20.15 -12.71 13.05
C ALA A 1024 20.29 -13.61 11.80
N SER A 1025 20.25 -14.93 11.95
CA SER A 1025 20.56 -15.86 10.87
C SER A 1025 19.37 -16.08 9.91
N GLY A 1026 19.61 -16.08 8.60
CA GLY A 1026 18.56 -16.27 7.59
C GLY A 1026 17.84 -17.62 7.75
N VAL A 1027 18.61 -18.70 7.92
CA VAL A 1027 18.08 -20.02 8.29
C VAL A 1027 18.85 -20.57 9.50
N PHE A 1028 18.12 -20.94 10.57
CA PHE A 1028 18.68 -21.46 11.82
C PHE A 1028 18.20 -22.90 12.08
N LEU A 1029 19.14 -23.84 12.24
CA LEU A 1029 18.86 -25.28 12.30
C LEU A 1029 19.47 -25.94 13.56
N SER A 1030 18.64 -26.28 14.54
CA SER A 1030 19.04 -26.92 15.81
C SER A 1030 18.62 -28.41 15.93
N ASN A 1031 19.22 -29.11 16.89
CA ASN A 1031 18.79 -30.42 17.41
C ASN A 1031 18.57 -31.52 16.35
N ARG A 1032 19.56 -31.76 15.48
CA ARG A 1032 19.50 -32.72 14.35
C ARG A 1032 18.52 -32.35 13.24
N SER A 1033 18.26 -31.07 13.01
CA SER A 1033 17.48 -30.65 11.85
C SER A 1033 18.14 -31.07 10.54
N THR A 1034 17.33 -31.49 9.57
CA THR A 1034 17.74 -32.08 8.28
C THR A 1034 17.05 -31.37 7.10
N ALA A 1035 16.87 -30.06 7.24
CA ALA A 1035 16.20 -29.24 6.24
C ALA A 1035 16.90 -29.32 4.87
N VAL A 1036 16.10 -29.28 3.81
CA VAL A 1036 16.57 -29.16 2.43
C VAL A 1036 16.30 -27.74 1.97
N LEU A 1037 17.35 -26.98 1.67
CA LEU A 1037 17.25 -25.64 1.05
C LEU A 1037 17.55 -25.80 -0.44
N ASP A 1038 16.65 -25.38 -1.31
CA ASP A 1038 16.69 -25.69 -2.75
C ASP A 1038 16.26 -24.50 -3.61
N ARG A 1039 17.18 -23.90 -4.39
CA ARG A 1039 16.89 -22.72 -5.22
C ARG A 1039 16.38 -21.50 -4.40
N CYS A 1040 16.97 -21.25 -3.23
CA CYS A 1040 16.66 -20.09 -2.40
C CYS A 1040 17.70 -18.98 -2.53
N TYR A 1041 17.24 -17.73 -2.36
CA TYR A 1041 18.09 -16.55 -2.17
C TYR A 1041 18.16 -16.26 -0.67
N ILE A 1042 19.36 -16.29 -0.07
CA ILE A 1042 19.56 -16.13 1.39
C ILE A 1042 20.57 -15.00 1.62
N THR A 1043 20.07 -13.79 1.81
CA THR A 1043 20.87 -12.56 1.64
C THR A 1043 20.52 -11.46 2.63
N CYS A 1044 21.44 -10.53 2.91
CA CYS A 1044 21.15 -9.35 3.75
C CYS A 1044 20.60 -9.70 5.17
N ASN A 1045 20.95 -10.86 5.72
CA ASN A 1045 20.58 -11.22 7.09
C ASN A 1045 21.63 -10.71 8.10
N GLY A 1046 21.18 -10.39 9.30
CA GLY A 1046 21.94 -9.65 10.32
C GLY A 1046 23.06 -10.44 11.01
N GLU A 1047 23.02 -11.78 10.91
CA GLU A 1047 24.15 -12.66 11.21
C GLU A 1047 24.51 -13.54 10.00
N ALA A 1048 24.29 -14.87 10.07
CA ALA A 1048 24.70 -15.80 9.03
C ALA A 1048 23.63 -16.02 7.96
N GLY A 1049 24.02 -16.45 6.76
CA GLY A 1049 23.05 -16.97 5.78
C GLY A 1049 22.37 -18.23 6.31
N VAL A 1050 23.16 -19.23 6.70
CA VAL A 1050 22.68 -20.47 7.33
C VAL A 1050 23.51 -20.84 8.57
N GLU A 1051 22.86 -21.02 9.71
CA GLU A 1051 23.47 -21.38 10.99
C GLU A 1051 23.03 -22.76 11.49
N LEU A 1052 24.01 -23.58 11.86
CA LEU A 1052 23.83 -24.95 12.34
C LEU A 1052 24.22 -25.02 13.81
N ALA A 1053 23.24 -24.76 14.69
CA ALA A 1053 23.44 -24.36 16.07
C ALA A 1053 24.02 -25.47 16.98
N GLN A 1054 25.03 -25.11 17.78
CA GLN A 1054 25.79 -26.03 18.64
C GLN A 1054 25.22 -26.12 20.07
N LEU A 1055 23.97 -26.56 20.21
CA LEU A 1055 23.33 -26.69 21.52
C LEU A 1055 23.94 -27.85 22.34
N GLY A 1056 24.72 -27.50 23.37
CA GLY A 1056 25.26 -28.44 24.34
C GLY A 1056 25.78 -27.75 25.60
N MET A 1057 25.16 -28.02 26.75
CA MET A 1057 25.58 -27.43 28.03
C MET A 1057 26.99 -27.96 28.44
N PRO A 1058 27.92 -27.08 28.86
CA PRO A 1058 29.22 -27.51 29.38
C PRO A 1058 29.07 -28.51 30.54
N GLY A 1059 29.53 -29.74 30.33
CA GLY A 1059 29.59 -30.79 31.36
C GLY A 1059 28.51 -31.88 31.32
N ARG A 1060 27.53 -31.85 30.40
CA ARG A 1060 26.56 -32.97 30.22
C ARG A 1060 26.43 -33.48 28.78
N GLY A 1061 27.49 -34.19 28.35
CA GLY A 1061 27.52 -35.25 27.34
C GLY A 1061 26.49 -35.27 26.21
N GLY A 1062 26.89 -34.74 25.04
CA GLY A 1062 26.24 -35.01 23.76
C GLY A 1062 26.29 -33.82 22.82
N TYR A 1063 27.15 -33.84 21.80
CA TYR A 1063 27.03 -32.93 20.66
C TYR A 1063 25.88 -33.42 19.76
N VAL A 1064 25.00 -32.51 19.34
CA VAL A 1064 23.77 -32.82 18.59
C VAL A 1064 23.72 -31.99 17.29
N PRO A 1065 24.63 -32.22 16.34
CA PRO A 1065 24.70 -31.43 15.11
C PRO A 1065 23.47 -31.65 14.21
N SER A 1066 23.14 -30.62 13.44
CA SER A 1066 22.21 -30.65 12.31
C SER A 1066 22.93 -31.14 11.03
N TYR A 1067 22.19 -31.55 10.01
CA TYR A 1067 22.71 -32.12 8.77
C TYR A 1067 21.86 -31.69 7.55
N PRO A 1068 21.87 -30.40 7.14
CA PRO A 1068 21.06 -29.94 6.02
C PRO A 1068 21.63 -30.37 4.66
N THR A 1069 20.76 -30.39 3.66
CA THR A 1069 21.18 -30.34 2.25
C THR A 1069 20.87 -28.95 1.72
N ILE A 1070 21.84 -28.28 1.11
CA ILE A 1070 21.72 -26.91 0.59
C ILE A 1070 22.14 -26.97 -0.87
N ARG A 1071 21.21 -26.72 -1.80
CA ARG A 1071 21.47 -26.89 -3.24
C ARG A 1071 20.90 -25.78 -4.11
N THR A 1072 21.61 -25.41 -5.16
CA THR A 1072 21.19 -24.38 -6.12
C THR A 1072 20.88 -23.02 -5.46
N CYS A 1073 21.40 -22.76 -4.26
CA CYS A 1073 21.12 -21.54 -3.50
C CYS A 1073 22.18 -20.46 -3.73
N LEU A 1074 21.74 -19.20 -3.71
CA LEU A 1074 22.61 -18.02 -3.61
C LEU A 1074 22.63 -17.55 -2.15
N ILE A 1075 23.82 -17.46 -1.55
CA ILE A 1075 24.02 -17.02 -0.17
C ILE A 1075 24.99 -15.83 -0.18
N ALA A 1076 24.42 -14.61 -0.21
CA ALA A 1076 25.15 -13.40 -0.55
C ALA A 1076 24.91 -12.23 0.42
N GLY A 1077 25.98 -11.52 0.81
CA GLY A 1077 25.84 -10.28 1.58
C GLY A 1077 25.18 -10.46 2.96
N ASN A 1078 25.37 -11.60 3.64
CA ASN A 1078 24.98 -11.73 5.05
C ASN A 1078 26.09 -11.15 5.95
N ARG A 1079 25.74 -10.53 7.08
CA ARG A 1079 26.68 -9.74 7.90
C ARG A 1079 27.83 -10.56 8.49
N THR A 1080 27.64 -11.84 8.79
CA THR A 1080 28.70 -12.73 9.30
C THR A 1080 29.10 -13.79 8.27
N TYR A 1081 28.71 -15.04 8.47
CA TYR A 1081 29.13 -16.17 7.62
C TYR A 1081 28.12 -16.48 6.52
N GLY A 1082 28.56 -17.06 5.40
CA GLY A 1082 27.63 -17.67 4.45
C GLY A 1082 26.91 -18.87 5.09
N ILE A 1083 27.69 -19.87 5.53
CA ILE A 1083 27.21 -21.03 6.31
C ILE A 1083 28.15 -21.28 7.49
N THR A 1084 27.62 -21.57 8.68
CA THR A 1084 28.43 -21.83 9.90
C THR A 1084 27.92 -23.04 10.69
N GLY A 1085 28.82 -23.76 11.38
CA GLY A 1085 28.48 -24.87 12.30
C GLY A 1085 28.96 -26.26 11.87
N HIS A 1086 28.06 -27.20 11.55
CA HIS A 1086 28.39 -28.63 11.37
C HIS A 1086 27.71 -29.30 10.18
N LEU A 1087 28.49 -30.01 9.37
CA LEU A 1087 28.07 -31.09 8.45
C LEU A 1087 26.92 -30.78 7.46
N PRO A 1088 26.91 -29.61 6.78
CA PRO A 1088 26.05 -29.43 5.61
C PRO A 1088 26.55 -30.28 4.43
N ALA A 1089 25.62 -30.70 3.57
CA ALA A 1089 25.88 -31.12 2.19
C ALA A 1089 25.52 -29.97 1.25
N ILE A 1090 26.48 -29.48 0.46
CA ILE A 1090 26.36 -28.28 -0.37
C ILE A 1090 26.58 -28.66 -1.84
N VAL A 1091 25.62 -28.38 -2.72
CA VAL A 1091 25.69 -28.82 -4.13
C VAL A 1091 25.19 -27.71 -5.06
N ASN A 1092 25.96 -27.33 -6.07
CA ASN A 1092 25.55 -26.28 -7.03
C ASN A 1092 25.23 -24.93 -6.35
N CYS A 1093 25.93 -24.49 -5.30
CA CYS A 1093 25.63 -23.23 -4.59
C CYS A 1093 26.63 -22.11 -4.88
N THR A 1094 26.19 -20.85 -4.82
CA THR A 1094 27.06 -19.67 -4.89
C THR A 1094 27.05 -18.96 -3.53
N ILE A 1095 28.22 -18.83 -2.89
CA ILE A 1095 28.36 -18.30 -1.52
C ILE A 1095 29.40 -17.18 -1.54
N VAL A 1096 28.94 -15.94 -1.45
CA VAL A 1096 29.67 -14.77 -1.99
C VAL A 1096 29.48 -13.52 -1.14
N GLU A 1097 30.50 -12.68 -0.99
CA GLU A 1097 30.39 -11.36 -0.33
C GLU A 1097 29.80 -11.33 1.11
N ASN A 1098 29.86 -12.45 1.84
CA ASN A 1098 29.47 -12.46 3.26
C ASN A 1098 30.60 -11.83 4.11
N GLY A 1099 30.22 -11.17 5.21
CA GLY A 1099 31.10 -10.28 5.99
C GLY A 1099 32.28 -10.96 6.72
N LEU A 1100 32.31 -12.29 6.81
CA LEU A 1100 33.40 -13.11 7.36
C LEU A 1100 33.83 -14.18 6.34
N GLN A 1101 33.87 -15.47 6.72
CA GLN A 1101 34.11 -16.57 5.80
C GLN A 1101 32.83 -17.02 5.10
N GLY A 1102 32.95 -17.47 3.85
CA GLY A 1102 31.84 -18.12 3.14
C GLY A 1102 31.36 -19.39 3.86
N LEU A 1103 32.29 -20.22 4.33
CA LEU A 1103 31.99 -21.42 5.14
C LEU A 1103 32.83 -21.45 6.42
N ALA A 1104 32.16 -21.56 7.57
CA ALA A 1104 32.74 -21.74 8.90
C ALA A 1104 32.23 -23.02 9.56
N CYS A 1105 32.27 -24.14 8.83
CA CYS A 1105 31.82 -25.44 9.33
C CYS A 1105 32.98 -26.34 9.80
N GLN A 1106 32.79 -27.09 10.89
CA GLN A 1106 33.81 -28.02 11.43
C GLN A 1106 34.03 -29.29 10.59
N SER A 1107 33.18 -29.55 9.60
CA SER A 1107 33.26 -30.58 8.55
C SER A 1107 32.08 -30.35 7.60
N LEU A 1108 32.21 -30.68 6.32
CA LEU A 1108 31.16 -30.54 5.30
C LEU A 1108 31.43 -31.39 4.06
N ASN A 1109 30.41 -31.60 3.23
CA ASN A 1109 30.57 -32.10 1.86
C ASN A 1109 30.15 -31.01 0.86
N MET A 1110 30.99 -30.70 -0.13
CA MET A 1110 30.70 -29.71 -1.17
C MET A 1110 31.02 -30.24 -2.58
N LEU A 1111 30.13 -29.94 -3.54
CA LEU A 1111 30.24 -30.30 -4.95
C LEU A 1111 29.76 -29.14 -5.85
N ASN A 1112 30.38 -28.95 -7.02
CA ASN A 1112 29.89 -28.05 -8.09
C ASN A 1112 29.57 -26.61 -7.63
N SER A 1113 30.26 -26.07 -6.63
CA SER A 1113 29.87 -24.80 -5.96
C SER A 1113 30.93 -23.71 -6.08
N ILE A 1114 30.55 -22.46 -5.84
CA ILE A 1114 31.46 -21.30 -5.79
C ILE A 1114 31.46 -20.70 -4.38
N VAL A 1115 32.66 -20.46 -3.82
CA VAL A 1115 32.86 -19.77 -2.54
C VAL A 1115 33.96 -18.71 -2.70
N TYR A 1116 33.57 -17.48 -3.01
CA TYR A 1116 34.52 -16.42 -3.43
C TYR A 1116 34.12 -15.03 -2.93
N TYR A 1117 35.06 -14.07 -2.93
CA TYR A 1117 34.85 -12.69 -2.47
C TYR A 1117 34.32 -12.54 -1.02
N ASN A 1118 34.49 -13.54 -0.16
CA ASN A 1118 34.09 -13.44 1.26
C ASN A 1118 35.26 -12.88 2.09
N HIS A 1119 34.98 -11.94 3.00
CA HIS A 1119 35.95 -10.99 3.54
C HIS A 1119 37.16 -11.62 4.29
N MET A 1120 37.00 -12.78 4.92
CA MET A 1120 38.04 -13.42 5.76
C MET A 1120 38.98 -14.41 5.04
N GLY A 1121 38.98 -14.44 3.70
CA GLY A 1121 40.17 -14.89 2.93
C GLY A 1121 40.53 -16.39 2.89
N SER A 1122 39.77 -17.29 3.52
CA SER A 1122 39.84 -18.73 3.24
C SER A 1122 38.44 -19.34 3.26
N GLY A 1123 38.02 -19.95 2.15
CA GLY A 1123 36.63 -20.37 1.95
C GLY A 1123 36.12 -21.53 2.83
N LEU A 1124 36.97 -22.17 3.65
CA LEU A 1124 36.68 -23.44 4.34
C LEU A 1124 37.32 -23.54 5.73
N GLY A 1125 36.74 -24.37 6.59
CA GLY A 1125 37.32 -24.83 7.85
C GLY A 1125 37.95 -26.24 7.74
N GLU A 1126 39.12 -26.43 8.34
CA GLU A 1126 39.89 -27.70 8.29
C GLU A 1126 39.31 -28.81 9.19
N GLY A 1127 38.13 -29.30 8.80
CA GLY A 1127 37.49 -30.46 9.40
C GLY A 1127 38.13 -31.80 8.97
N PRO A 1128 38.25 -32.79 9.87
CA PRO A 1128 38.78 -34.11 9.52
C PRO A 1128 37.87 -34.91 8.57
N ASN A 1129 36.61 -34.47 8.37
CA ASN A 1129 35.66 -35.03 7.42
C ASN A 1129 35.21 -33.98 6.37
N THR A 1130 36.02 -32.97 6.07
CA THR A 1130 35.73 -32.03 4.97
C THR A 1130 36.06 -32.66 3.62
N SER A 1131 35.09 -32.71 2.71
CA SER A 1131 35.28 -33.11 1.30
C SER A 1131 34.72 -32.03 0.38
N VAL A 1132 35.54 -31.55 -0.56
CA VAL A 1132 35.19 -30.51 -1.52
C VAL A 1132 35.72 -30.93 -2.89
N ASN A 1133 34.85 -31.03 -3.89
CA ASN A 1133 35.23 -31.45 -5.23
C ASN A 1133 34.52 -30.60 -6.29
N TYR A 1134 35.15 -30.43 -7.46
CA TYR A 1134 34.66 -29.67 -8.60
C TYR A 1134 34.03 -28.32 -8.22
N SER A 1135 34.67 -27.59 -7.31
CA SER A 1135 34.17 -26.31 -6.77
C SER A 1135 35.26 -25.23 -6.81
N ASP A 1136 34.89 -23.97 -7.07
CA ASP A 1136 35.80 -22.82 -7.10
C ASP A 1136 35.80 -22.15 -5.72
N VAL A 1137 36.92 -22.24 -5.00
CA VAL A 1137 36.98 -21.87 -3.57
C VAL A 1137 38.22 -21.02 -3.31
N GLN A 1138 37.99 -19.76 -2.93
CA GLN A 1138 39.06 -18.79 -2.72
C GLN A 1138 40.07 -19.26 -1.66
N GLY A 1139 41.33 -19.41 -2.08
CA GLY A 1139 42.44 -19.87 -1.28
C GLY A 1139 42.48 -21.38 -1.02
N TRP A 1140 41.71 -22.20 -1.74
CA TRP A 1140 41.64 -23.66 -1.49
C TRP A 1140 41.55 -24.51 -2.77
N THR A 1141 42.60 -25.30 -3.01
CA THR A 1141 42.66 -26.28 -4.11
C THR A 1141 42.60 -27.74 -3.65
N GLY A 1142 42.24 -28.00 -2.38
CA GLY A 1142 42.26 -29.35 -1.79
C GLY A 1142 41.05 -30.20 -2.20
N GLY A 1143 41.24 -31.17 -3.10
CA GLY A 1143 40.18 -32.07 -3.57
C GLY A 1143 40.41 -32.54 -5.00
N VAL A 1144 39.36 -33.06 -5.65
CA VAL A 1144 39.38 -33.38 -7.09
C VAL A 1144 38.65 -32.28 -7.87
N GLY A 1145 39.30 -31.73 -8.90
CA GLY A 1145 38.67 -30.82 -9.85
C GLY A 1145 38.34 -29.40 -9.33
N ASN A 1146 38.78 -29.05 -8.11
CA ASN A 1146 38.57 -27.71 -7.55
C ASN A 1146 39.38 -26.64 -8.29
N LEU A 1147 38.85 -25.41 -8.24
CA LEU A 1147 39.48 -24.19 -8.73
C LEU A 1147 39.78 -23.24 -7.56
N ASP A 1148 40.71 -22.33 -7.80
CA ASP A 1148 41.00 -21.15 -6.97
C ASP A 1148 41.28 -20.01 -7.96
N LEU A 1149 40.24 -19.61 -8.69
CA LEU A 1149 40.28 -18.65 -9.78
C LEU A 1149 39.16 -17.62 -9.61
N GLU A 1150 39.24 -16.50 -10.33
CA GLU A 1150 38.19 -15.49 -10.24
C GLU A 1150 36.92 -15.96 -10.99
N PRO A 1151 35.75 -16.14 -10.33
CA PRO A 1151 34.59 -16.77 -10.97
C PRO A 1151 33.97 -15.96 -12.12
N GLY A 1152 34.27 -14.66 -12.21
CA GLY A 1152 33.83 -13.81 -13.31
C GLY A 1152 32.31 -13.66 -13.39
N PHE A 1153 31.68 -13.18 -12.31
CA PHE A 1153 30.26 -12.80 -12.31
C PHE A 1153 30.00 -11.55 -13.17
N VAL A 1154 28.76 -11.39 -13.67
CA VAL A 1154 28.35 -10.21 -14.45
C VAL A 1154 28.38 -8.93 -13.60
N ALA A 1155 27.89 -9.00 -12.36
CA ALA A 1155 28.07 -7.93 -11.38
C ALA A 1155 28.08 -8.51 -9.95
N LEU A 1156 29.02 -8.06 -9.12
CA LEU A 1156 28.95 -8.29 -7.68
C LEU A 1156 27.84 -7.45 -7.03
N GLY A 1157 27.42 -7.89 -5.84
CA GLY A 1157 26.54 -7.11 -4.99
C GLY A 1157 27.26 -5.92 -4.39
N ARG A 1158 26.59 -5.23 -3.45
CA ARG A 1158 27.24 -4.26 -2.57
C ARG A 1158 26.30 -3.79 -1.48
N TRP A 1159 26.88 -3.50 -0.32
CA TRP A 1159 26.24 -2.64 0.66
C TRP A 1159 26.30 -1.18 0.20
N VAL A 1160 25.16 -0.50 0.19
CA VAL A 1160 25.01 0.92 -0.17
C VAL A 1160 24.16 1.63 0.86
N ARG A 1161 24.11 2.96 0.81
CA ARG A 1161 23.23 3.72 1.69
C ARG A 1161 21.78 3.66 1.21
N GLN A 1162 20.83 3.54 2.12
CA GLN A 1162 19.40 3.66 1.80
C GLN A 1162 19.06 5.11 1.41
N SER A 1163 19.69 6.06 2.09
CA SER A 1163 19.65 7.50 1.78
C SER A 1163 20.32 7.89 0.45
N ASP A 1164 21.30 7.11 -0.03
CA ASP A 1164 21.96 7.28 -1.33
C ASP A 1164 22.51 5.94 -1.84
N PRO A 1165 21.74 5.19 -2.65
CA PRO A 1165 22.16 3.89 -3.18
C PRO A 1165 23.34 3.93 -4.16
N THR A 1166 23.89 5.12 -4.47
CA THR A 1166 25.15 5.27 -5.23
C THR A 1166 26.38 5.26 -4.32
N GLN A 1167 26.24 5.58 -3.03
CA GLN A 1167 27.34 5.56 -2.06
C GLN A 1167 27.48 4.16 -1.43
N PRO A 1168 28.70 3.59 -1.38
CA PRO A 1168 28.93 2.34 -0.66
C PRO A 1168 28.78 2.55 0.84
N ALA A 1169 28.03 1.65 1.49
CA ALA A 1169 27.94 1.57 2.94
C ALA A 1169 28.86 0.46 3.47
N LEU A 1170 29.16 0.52 4.77
CA LEU A 1170 29.64 -0.65 5.50
C LEU A 1170 28.42 -1.40 6.06
N PRO A 1171 28.44 -2.74 6.17
CA PRO A 1171 27.27 -3.53 6.58
C PRO A 1171 26.71 -3.18 7.96
N ASP A 1172 27.53 -2.56 8.83
CA ASP A 1172 27.25 -2.16 10.20
C ASP A 1172 26.63 -0.75 10.33
N GLN A 1173 26.55 0.02 9.25
CA GLN A 1173 25.86 1.32 9.25
C GLN A 1173 24.34 1.10 9.31
N ALA A 1174 23.63 1.88 10.13
CA ALA A 1174 22.17 1.77 10.28
C ALA A 1174 21.40 2.07 8.97
N ASP A 1175 21.99 2.90 8.11
CA ASP A 1175 21.53 3.29 6.78
C ASP A 1175 22.03 2.32 5.67
N ALA A 1176 22.54 1.13 6.02
CA ALA A 1176 23.09 0.18 5.04
C ALA A 1176 22.04 -0.80 4.51
N ILE A 1177 21.79 -0.78 3.20
CA ILE A 1177 21.00 -1.79 2.47
C ILE A 1177 21.89 -2.59 1.52
N TRP A 1178 21.50 -3.83 1.26
CA TRP A 1178 22.17 -4.72 0.31
C TRP A 1178 21.54 -4.59 -1.09
N LEU A 1179 22.32 -4.15 -2.08
CA LEU A 1179 21.97 -4.35 -3.49
C LEU A 1179 22.50 -5.72 -3.95
N MET A 1180 21.57 -6.55 -4.41
CA MET A 1180 21.87 -7.86 -5.00
C MET A 1180 22.73 -7.71 -6.26
N GLY A 1181 23.77 -8.55 -6.39
CA GLY A 1181 24.56 -8.68 -7.61
C GLY A 1181 23.90 -9.52 -8.70
N ASP A 1182 24.41 -9.41 -9.92
CA ASP A 1182 24.12 -10.34 -11.02
C ASP A 1182 25.17 -11.46 -11.05
N TYR A 1183 24.92 -12.51 -10.28
CA TYR A 1183 25.81 -13.65 -10.10
C TYR A 1183 25.74 -14.67 -11.25
N ARG A 1184 25.20 -14.30 -12.42
CA ARG A 1184 25.40 -15.07 -13.66
C ARG A 1184 26.88 -15.03 -14.03
N LEU A 1185 27.39 -16.13 -14.60
CA LEU A 1185 28.76 -16.19 -15.09
C LEU A 1185 28.90 -15.40 -16.39
N CYS A 1186 30.02 -14.69 -16.56
CA CYS A 1186 30.35 -14.02 -17.82
C CYS A 1186 31.02 -14.98 -18.81
N THR A 1187 31.04 -14.62 -20.10
CA THR A 1187 31.50 -15.45 -21.23
C THR A 1187 32.94 -16.00 -21.15
N ALA A 1188 33.75 -15.52 -20.20
CA ALA A 1188 35.15 -15.92 -19.97
C ALA A 1188 35.39 -16.58 -18.60
N SER A 1189 34.32 -16.90 -17.86
CA SER A 1189 34.40 -17.50 -16.52
C SER A 1189 35.07 -18.89 -16.53
N PRO A 1190 35.94 -19.19 -15.55
CA PRO A 1190 36.54 -20.52 -15.39
C PRO A 1190 35.57 -21.56 -14.82
N CYS A 1191 34.41 -21.13 -14.31
CA CYS A 1191 33.37 -22.00 -13.74
C CYS A 1191 32.45 -22.63 -14.80
N ILE A 1192 32.49 -22.15 -16.04
CA ILE A 1192 31.66 -22.64 -17.16
C ILE A 1192 32.13 -24.03 -17.60
N ASP A 1193 31.18 -24.94 -17.81
CA ASP A 1193 31.39 -26.32 -18.25
C ASP A 1193 32.38 -27.08 -17.34
N ALA A 1194 32.52 -26.68 -16.07
CA ALA A 1194 33.66 -27.00 -15.21
C ALA A 1194 33.41 -28.06 -14.13
N GLY A 1195 32.14 -28.30 -13.75
CA GLY A 1195 31.72 -29.19 -12.67
C GLY A 1195 31.95 -30.70 -12.90
N ASP A 1196 31.51 -31.54 -11.96
CA ASP A 1196 31.77 -32.98 -11.98
C ASP A 1196 31.18 -33.66 -13.23
N PRO A 1197 32.01 -34.28 -14.10
CA PRO A 1197 31.53 -35.03 -15.27
C PRO A 1197 30.66 -36.25 -14.93
N GLN A 1198 30.55 -36.64 -13.66
CA GLN A 1198 29.66 -37.69 -13.18
C GLN A 1198 28.36 -37.16 -12.56
N THR A 1199 28.10 -35.84 -12.61
CA THR A 1199 26.84 -35.25 -12.13
C THR A 1199 25.66 -35.83 -12.93
N ILE A 1200 24.81 -36.61 -12.28
CA ILE A 1200 23.54 -37.09 -12.85
C ILE A 1200 22.47 -36.03 -12.57
N ILE A 1201 21.84 -35.54 -13.62
CA ILE A 1201 20.85 -34.46 -13.58
C ILE A 1201 19.54 -35.01 -14.11
N ALA A 1202 18.45 -34.76 -13.40
CA ALA A 1202 17.11 -35.07 -13.89
C ALA A 1202 16.66 -33.99 -14.89
N PRO A 1203 15.95 -34.32 -15.99
CA PRO A 1203 15.63 -33.36 -17.07
C PRO A 1203 14.81 -32.13 -16.66
N ASP A 1204 14.24 -32.15 -15.46
CA ASP A 1204 13.43 -31.12 -14.80
C ASP A 1204 14.22 -30.24 -13.80
N GLN A 1205 15.49 -30.56 -13.51
CA GLN A 1205 16.30 -29.74 -12.60
C GLN A 1205 16.77 -28.44 -13.26
N THR A 1206 16.34 -27.32 -12.68
CA THR A 1206 16.77 -25.98 -13.08
C THR A 1206 17.84 -25.38 -12.17
N ASP A 1207 18.55 -24.39 -12.69
CA ASP A 1207 19.31 -23.39 -11.94
C ASP A 1207 18.37 -22.40 -11.23
N LEU A 1208 18.97 -21.43 -10.55
CA LEU A 1208 18.26 -20.39 -9.81
C LEU A 1208 17.49 -19.40 -10.72
N ALA A 1209 17.78 -19.36 -12.03
CA ALA A 1209 17.10 -18.54 -13.04
C ALA A 1209 16.13 -19.34 -13.94
N GLY A 1210 15.83 -20.60 -13.61
CA GLY A 1210 14.90 -21.45 -14.36
C GLY A 1210 15.48 -22.14 -15.59
N ASN A 1211 16.79 -22.03 -15.86
CA ASN A 1211 17.48 -22.74 -16.94
C ASN A 1211 17.74 -24.19 -16.53
N GLY A 1212 17.62 -25.17 -17.42
CA GLY A 1212 18.01 -26.55 -17.08
C GLY A 1212 19.50 -26.66 -16.70
N ARG A 1213 19.85 -27.44 -15.67
CA ARG A 1213 21.22 -27.56 -15.09
C ARG A 1213 22.30 -28.18 -16.01
N LEU A 1214 22.12 -28.19 -17.33
CA LEU A 1214 23.12 -28.66 -18.29
C LEU A 1214 23.08 -27.81 -19.55
N VAL A 1215 23.76 -26.66 -19.53
CA VAL A 1215 23.83 -25.73 -20.68
C VAL A 1215 25.14 -25.92 -21.47
N GLY A 1216 25.60 -27.16 -21.61
CA GLY A 1216 26.89 -27.46 -22.22
C GLY A 1216 27.22 -28.96 -22.26
N THR A 1217 28.44 -29.31 -21.86
CA THR A 1217 28.93 -30.70 -21.77
C THR A 1217 28.93 -31.24 -20.33
N ARG A 1218 28.98 -30.36 -19.34
CA ARG A 1218 28.95 -30.59 -17.89
C ARG A 1218 28.15 -29.46 -17.23
N VAL A 1219 27.93 -29.55 -15.91
CA VAL A 1219 27.36 -28.44 -15.15
C VAL A 1219 28.37 -27.31 -14.98
N ASP A 1220 27.84 -26.11 -14.87
CA ASP A 1220 28.59 -24.98 -14.34
C ASP A 1220 28.74 -25.07 -12.82
N MET A 1221 29.84 -24.55 -12.29
CA MET A 1221 29.97 -24.39 -10.84
C MET A 1221 29.08 -23.23 -10.37
N GLY A 1222 28.37 -23.42 -9.26
CA GLY A 1222 27.50 -22.41 -8.65
C GLY A 1222 26.00 -22.60 -8.89
N ALA A 1223 25.21 -21.62 -8.43
CA ALA A 1223 23.74 -21.65 -8.44
C ALA A 1223 23.07 -21.36 -9.78
N LEU A 1224 23.81 -20.75 -10.72
CA LEU A 1224 23.36 -20.30 -12.03
C LEU A 1224 24.20 -20.99 -13.11
N GLU A 1225 23.56 -21.39 -14.22
CA GLU A 1225 24.26 -21.86 -15.42
C GLU A 1225 24.42 -20.68 -16.38
N TYR A 1226 25.52 -20.66 -17.12
CA TYR A 1226 25.79 -19.70 -18.17
C TYR A 1226 24.86 -19.93 -19.38
N LYS A 1227 24.30 -18.84 -19.88
CA LYS A 1227 23.69 -18.78 -21.22
C LYS A 1227 24.42 -17.72 -22.07
N PRO A 1228 24.88 -18.07 -23.28
CA PRO A 1228 25.41 -17.11 -24.26
C PRO A 1228 24.38 -16.08 -24.74
#